data_AF-A0A7V4HQX2-F1
#
_entry.id   AF-A0A7V4HQX2-F1
#
_cell.length_a   1.000
_cell.length_b   1.000
_cell.length_c   1.000
_cell.angle_alpha   90.00
_cell.angle_beta   90.00
_cell.angle_gamma   90.00
#
_symmetry.space_group_name_H-M   'P 1'
#
loop_
_entity.id
_entity.type
_entity.pdbx_description
1 polymer ?
#
loop_
_entity_poly.entity_id
_entity_poly.type
_entity_poly.pdbx_seq_one_letter_code
_entity_poly.pdbx_strand_id
1 'polypeptide(L)'
;MESRPSSWLISARTGRGPPSHVVNTCQDRRPERRNAVSLDRWVVLGILLAPGVAGAAETHAPAHRLLAAVPFTEVKLSDAFWAPRIRTNREKSLPHNFKWCEETGRISNFAKAAGLMPGKFEGIFFNDSDVYKVLEGASYALADQRDPELEKKADEVIAKIAAAQQPDGYINTYFTLAEPDKKWTDFAVKHELYCGGHLIEGAVAHYQATGKKTFLNVAIKLADHLDATFGPGKRHEVCGHEEIELALVKLYQATGEVRYLKLAEFFLDLRGDKSKRARLFGPYAQDHIPVRQQREIVGHAVRAMYLYTAVADMASYTGDAGFIETMRSIWNDVVHRKMYITAGIGARHEGEAFGEAYELPNDTAYCETCAAIGLAFWAHRLNQLHADAQYADVLERAIYNGILSGIALDGEHFFYVNPLASAGKHHRQPFFGCACCPSNVVRFVPSIPGYVYAQNDAGIAVNLYATGTATVARGPRKVKLAQETQYPWDGKVTIRVEPEQAAEFDLAVRIPAWCEGATIAVNGQPVQKLEMHKGYARLHRAWQRGDVVELNLPMPVQRIEAHPLVKADAGRVAIQRGPIVYCFEQVDNGGPVKDLVLAREPKFTVEHKPDLLGGVTVVRAQDRDGRTVTAIPYYAWDHRQPGEMIVWVRQDGKPESPPVDATWEGKLYRPYAPSGSHARRGNALPATRSVETRARIRLVSAPSESAWKVGTPIVTYWAGPPLTDAVARQMAEGGFNLVWCSEQQLDVAQRHGLRAMLTDGLLSPAALDQPAQREKLDALIARVRNHPALYCYFITDEPSAGAFPALGKLFAYLRERDPAHMAYVNLFPTYANNQQLGTQGDTVTAYREHLRQYLEIVKPSLVSWDHYQFAVAGDNDQYFLNLALIRQACQQANVPFLQIVQACTWTPSMRVPTADEMRYLVYSTLAYGAQGISYYVYCHPGHTGGIALPDGTPTPIYHALKTLNREFVAIAKELQPLRSLGVYHCGMTPPGAEPPPKDLPFRLDPPIPPMPQKKLERVKGILLGLFGPAEKPTHVLVVNMDYGAPAAATLVGPGNLEVFDAGRGTWSPGSGNRVELSLSKGGGSLVRVGGQKTL
;
A
#
# COMPACT_ATOMS: atom_id res chain seq x y z
N MET A 1 15.27 50.05 38.05
CA MET A 1 14.97 51.44 37.64
C MET A 1 14.07 51.34 36.42
N GLU A 2 12.90 51.96 36.28
CA GLU A 2 11.86 52.50 37.22
C GLU A 2 10.52 52.30 36.45
N SER A 3 9.32 52.17 37.03
CA SER A 3 8.81 52.59 38.33
C SER A 3 7.69 51.65 38.84
N ARG A 4 7.15 51.95 40.03
CA ARG A 4 6.01 51.33 40.75
C ARG A 4 5.14 52.48 41.30
N PRO A 5 3.97 52.25 41.93
CA PRO A 5 2.88 51.32 41.60
C PRO A 5 1.51 52.07 41.71
N SER A 6 0.39 51.35 41.73
CA SER A 6 -0.73 51.72 42.63
C SER A 6 -1.58 50.50 42.97
N SER A 7 -2.05 50.44 44.21
CA SER A 7 -2.82 49.33 44.79
C SER A 7 -3.91 49.88 45.70
N TRP A 8 -5.10 49.25 45.69
CA TRP A 8 -6.13 49.46 46.72
C TRP A 8 -6.74 48.14 47.16
N LEU A 9 -7.35 48.14 48.35
CA LEU A 9 -7.53 46.97 49.20
C LEU A 9 -8.99 46.79 49.66
N ILE A 10 -9.38 45.51 49.84
CA ILE A 10 -10.20 44.95 50.92
C ILE A 10 -11.54 45.65 51.27
N SER A 11 -12.64 44.88 51.15
CA SER A 11 -13.62 44.73 52.26
C SER A 11 -14.45 43.45 52.11
N ALA A 12 -14.98 42.91 53.21
CA ALA A 12 -15.81 41.69 53.24
C ALA A 12 -16.77 41.65 54.44
N ARG A 13 -17.98 41.09 54.24
CA ARG A 13 -18.99 40.57 55.22
C ARG A 13 -20.20 40.05 54.39
N THR A 14 -20.89 38.90 54.54
CA THR A 14 -21.17 37.85 55.55
C THR A 14 -22.59 37.89 56.16
N GLY A 15 -23.39 36.86 55.88
CA GLY A 15 -24.70 36.47 56.46
C GLY A 15 -25.30 35.36 55.57
N ARG A 16 -25.87 34.21 55.98
CA ARG A 16 -26.65 33.77 57.17
C ARG A 16 -27.98 34.54 57.32
N GLY A 17 -29.18 33.92 57.36
CA GLY A 17 -29.53 32.48 57.43
C GLY A 17 -31.00 32.09 57.03
N PRO A 18 -31.50 30.90 57.42
CA PRO A 18 -32.75 30.21 56.96
C PRO A 18 -33.95 30.38 57.95
N PRO A 19 -35.04 29.54 58.09
CA PRO A 19 -35.46 28.24 57.47
C PRO A 19 -37.01 28.00 57.26
N SER A 20 -37.45 26.72 57.26
CA SER A 20 -38.81 26.10 57.45
C SER A 20 -39.62 25.73 56.18
N HIS A 21 -39.94 24.44 55.91
CA HIS A 21 -41.06 23.53 56.38
C HIS A 21 -42.38 23.74 55.60
N VAL A 22 -43.25 22.75 55.29
CA VAL A 22 -43.94 21.70 56.10
C VAL A 22 -44.27 20.42 55.25
N VAL A 23 -44.79 19.34 55.87
CA VAL A 23 -45.07 17.99 55.30
C VAL A 23 -46.57 17.60 55.39
N ASN A 24 -47.13 16.87 54.40
CA ASN A 24 -48.18 15.79 54.53
C ASN A 24 -48.62 15.25 53.12
N THR A 25 -48.72 13.94 52.81
CA THR A 25 -49.75 12.88 53.09
C THR A 25 -51.15 13.12 52.46
N CYS A 26 -51.97 12.15 52.02
CA CYS A 26 -51.94 10.66 52.14
C CYS A 26 -52.82 9.89 51.09
N GLN A 27 -52.51 8.59 50.90
CA GLN A 27 -53.37 7.39 50.63
C GLN A 27 -54.45 7.25 49.51
N ASP A 28 -54.29 6.14 48.76
CA ASP A 28 -55.23 5.04 48.41
C ASP A 28 -56.63 5.23 47.76
N ARG A 29 -56.91 4.40 46.74
CA ARG A 29 -57.93 3.31 46.77
C ARG A 29 -57.99 2.40 45.50
N ARG A 30 -58.26 1.10 45.72
CA ARG A 30 -58.88 0.12 44.78
C ARG A 30 -59.96 -0.66 45.54
N PRO A 31 -61.07 -1.09 44.90
CA PRO A 31 -61.32 -2.52 44.66
C PRO A 31 -61.87 -2.79 43.23
N GLU A 32 -61.65 -3.91 42.53
CA GLU A 32 -61.89 -5.36 42.78
C GLU A 32 -63.31 -5.89 42.47
N ARG A 33 -63.38 -6.98 41.65
CA ARG A 33 -64.43 -8.01 41.40
C ARG A 33 -64.84 -8.19 39.91
N ARG A 34 -65.23 -9.38 39.40
CA ARG A 34 -64.93 -10.82 39.68
C ARG A 34 -65.60 -11.69 38.56
N ASN A 35 -64.92 -12.74 38.07
CA ASN A 35 -65.38 -14.08 37.58
C ASN A 35 -66.66 -14.24 36.71
N ALA A 36 -66.81 -15.22 35.76
CA ALA A 36 -65.93 -16.19 35.09
C ALA A 36 -66.75 -16.98 34.00
N VAL A 37 -66.12 -17.98 33.32
CA VAL A 37 -66.74 -19.01 32.40
C VAL A 37 -67.13 -18.47 31.00
N SER A 38 -66.95 -19.14 29.84
CA SER A 38 -66.50 -20.51 29.48
C SER A 38 -65.42 -20.50 28.36
N LEU A 39 -64.79 -21.65 28.08
CA LEU A 39 -64.10 -21.94 26.81
C LEU A 39 -65.13 -22.21 25.68
N ASP A 40 -64.81 -21.84 24.43
CA ASP A 40 -64.33 -22.83 23.43
C ASP A 40 -63.59 -22.16 22.23
N ARG A 41 -63.02 -22.95 21.32
CA ARG A 41 -62.11 -22.53 20.22
C ARG A 41 -62.81 -22.00 18.96
N TRP A 42 -62.17 -21.05 18.23
CA TRP A 42 -61.48 -21.28 16.94
C TRP A 42 -61.03 -19.96 16.21
N VAL A 43 -59.72 -19.69 16.25
CA VAL A 43 -58.84 -19.21 15.15
C VAL A 43 -59.24 -18.01 14.24
N VAL A 44 -58.51 -16.90 14.42
CA VAL A 44 -58.02 -15.88 13.43
C VAL A 44 -59.01 -14.90 12.76
N LEU A 45 -59.06 -13.69 13.33
CA LEU A 45 -58.85 -12.38 12.68
C LEU A 45 -58.60 -11.36 13.83
N GLY A 46 -57.83 -10.26 13.73
CA GLY A 46 -57.09 -9.70 12.60
C GLY A 46 -57.04 -8.17 12.65
N ILE A 47 -56.65 -7.56 13.79
CA ILE A 47 -56.69 -6.09 13.98
C ILE A 47 -55.35 -5.54 14.50
N LEU A 48 -54.69 -4.79 13.62
CA LEU A 48 -53.91 -3.56 13.82
C LEU A 48 -53.46 -3.21 15.26
N LEU A 49 -52.16 -3.35 15.51
CA LEU A 49 -51.39 -2.42 16.35
C LEU A 49 -50.43 -1.66 15.43
N ALA A 50 -50.59 -0.34 15.33
CA ALA A 50 -49.69 0.51 14.54
C ALA A 50 -48.48 0.93 15.38
N PRO A 51 -47.24 0.53 15.01
CA PRO A 51 -46.05 1.04 15.68
C PRO A 51 -45.76 2.46 15.19
N GLY A 52 -45.57 3.39 16.13
CA GLY A 52 -45.08 4.74 15.84
C GLY A 52 -43.59 4.71 15.48
N VAL A 53 -43.27 4.34 14.24
CA VAL A 53 -41.88 4.33 13.75
C VAL A 53 -41.45 5.76 13.46
N ALA A 54 -40.68 6.35 14.37
CA ALA A 54 -39.83 7.49 14.04
C ALA A 54 -38.75 7.01 13.07
N GLY A 55 -38.96 7.25 11.78
CA GLY A 55 -38.08 6.78 10.70
C GLY A 55 -36.72 7.46 10.73
N ALA A 56 -35.78 6.88 11.48
CA ALA A 56 -34.38 7.00 11.12
C ALA A 56 -34.20 6.32 9.76
N ALA A 57 -33.82 7.08 8.73
CA ALA A 57 -33.41 6.49 7.46
C ALA A 57 -32.19 5.60 7.73
N GLU A 58 -32.21 4.36 7.25
CA GLU A 58 -31.07 3.44 7.43
C GLU A 58 -29.85 4.01 6.70
N THR A 59 -28.84 4.44 7.46
CA THR A 59 -27.54 4.80 6.91
C THR A 59 -26.94 3.56 6.27
N HIS A 60 -26.92 3.50 4.94
CA HIS A 60 -26.20 2.45 4.23
C HIS A 60 -24.74 2.46 4.67
N ALA A 61 -24.30 1.35 5.27
CA ALA A 61 -22.93 1.15 5.69
C ALA A 61 -22.00 1.15 4.45
N PRO A 62 -20.72 1.57 4.59
CA PRO A 62 -19.76 1.55 3.49
C PRO A 62 -19.43 0.11 3.07
N ALA A 63 -20.12 -0.36 2.02
CA ALA A 63 -20.15 -1.77 1.60
C ALA A 63 -18.79 -2.36 1.15
N HIS A 64 -17.80 -1.51 0.89
CA HIS A 64 -16.46 -1.93 0.47
C HIS A 64 -15.40 -1.76 1.57
N ARG A 65 -15.81 -1.38 2.80
CA ARG A 65 -14.94 -1.24 3.97
C ARG A 65 -14.71 -2.59 4.65
N LEU A 66 -13.45 -2.98 4.86
CA LEU A 66 -13.09 -4.28 5.46
C LEU A 66 -12.96 -4.23 7.00
N LEU A 67 -12.80 -3.04 7.60
CA LEU A 67 -12.83 -2.81 9.05
C LEU A 67 -13.55 -1.48 9.37
N ALA A 68 -14.49 -1.50 10.30
CA ALA A 68 -15.03 -0.29 10.93
C ALA A 68 -14.14 0.15 12.11
N ALA A 69 -14.07 1.45 12.39
CA ALA A 69 -13.43 1.93 13.63
C ALA A 69 -14.20 1.48 14.87
N VAL A 70 -13.50 1.24 15.98
CA VAL A 70 -14.10 1.30 17.30
C VAL A 70 -14.14 2.79 17.71
N PRO A 71 -15.30 3.36 18.10
CA PRO A 71 -15.39 4.76 18.48
C PRO A 71 -14.45 5.10 19.65
N PHE A 72 -13.81 6.27 19.62
CA PHE A 72 -12.89 6.71 20.67
C PHE A 72 -13.57 6.79 22.06
N THR A 73 -14.88 7.02 22.12
CA THR A 73 -15.70 6.97 23.36
C THR A 73 -15.71 5.60 24.03
N GLU A 74 -15.56 4.52 23.26
CA GLU A 74 -15.53 3.15 23.74
C GLU A 74 -14.10 2.69 24.11
N VAL A 75 -13.09 3.57 24.02
CA VAL A 75 -11.67 3.27 24.30
C VAL A 75 -11.10 4.28 25.29
N LYS A 76 -10.62 3.81 26.45
CA LYS A 76 -10.00 4.66 27.48
C LYS A 76 -8.55 4.28 27.70
N LEU A 77 -7.65 5.24 27.47
CA LEU A 77 -6.21 5.10 27.70
C LEU A 77 -5.84 5.52 29.13
N SER A 78 -4.92 4.77 29.73
CA SER A 78 -4.47 4.95 31.11
C SER A 78 -2.97 4.60 31.24
N ASP A 79 -2.21 4.86 30.19
CA ASP A 79 -0.79 4.60 30.06
C ASP A 79 0.08 5.78 30.55
N ALA A 80 1.40 5.57 30.55
CA ALA A 80 2.35 6.63 30.90
C ALA A 80 2.66 7.60 29.74
N PHE A 81 2.20 7.33 28.50
CA PHE A 81 2.58 8.09 27.31
C PHE A 81 1.42 8.95 26.77
N TRP A 82 0.29 8.35 26.40
CA TRP A 82 -0.85 9.05 25.80
C TRP A 82 -1.77 9.71 26.82
N ALA A 83 -2.11 9.06 27.94
CA ALA A 83 -3.03 9.62 28.93
C ALA A 83 -2.54 10.98 29.51
N PRO A 84 -1.24 11.21 29.80
CA PRO A 84 -0.74 12.54 30.17
C PRO A 84 -0.87 13.57 29.04
N ARG A 85 -0.69 13.18 27.78
CA ARG A 85 -0.81 14.09 26.62
C ARG A 85 -2.26 14.50 26.36
N ILE A 86 -3.21 13.56 26.45
CA ILE A 86 -4.65 13.82 26.36
C ILE A 86 -5.08 14.75 27.51
N ARG A 87 -4.55 14.53 28.72
CA ARG A 87 -4.77 15.42 29.87
C ARG A 87 -4.24 16.83 29.63
N THR A 88 -2.97 16.98 29.24
CA THR A 88 -2.36 18.28 28.88
C THR A 88 -3.15 18.99 27.78
N ASN A 89 -3.66 18.26 26.78
CA ASN A 89 -4.49 18.84 25.73
C ASN A 89 -5.77 19.48 26.30
N ARG A 90 -6.48 18.76 27.18
CA ARG A 90 -7.69 19.26 27.86
C ARG A 90 -7.40 20.40 28.83
N GLU A 91 -6.39 20.26 29.68
CA GLU A 91 -6.13 21.14 30.82
C GLU A 91 -5.31 22.39 30.45
N LYS A 92 -4.68 22.40 29.28
CA LYS A 92 -3.88 23.54 28.80
C LYS A 92 -4.08 23.88 27.33
N SER A 93 -3.80 22.96 26.40
CA SER A 93 -3.77 23.29 24.95
C SER A 93 -5.10 23.85 24.46
N LEU A 94 -6.20 23.27 24.92
CA LEU A 94 -7.55 23.67 24.60
C LEU A 94 -7.93 25.03 25.23
N PRO A 95 -7.78 25.27 26.55
CA PRO A 95 -7.90 26.62 27.15
C PRO A 95 -7.04 27.70 26.47
N HIS A 96 -5.78 27.38 26.14
CA HIS A 96 -4.85 28.28 25.46
C HIS A 96 -5.32 28.63 24.05
N ASN A 97 -5.78 27.65 23.28
CA ASN A 97 -6.33 27.90 21.94
C ASN A 97 -7.66 28.69 21.99
N PHE A 98 -8.54 28.42 22.97
CA PHE A 98 -9.73 29.25 23.22
C PHE A 98 -9.35 30.70 23.55
N LYS A 99 -8.37 30.91 24.43
CA LYS A 99 -7.85 32.23 24.79
C LYS A 99 -7.36 32.98 23.54
N TRP A 100 -6.46 32.38 22.75
CA TRP A 100 -5.96 33.01 21.52
C TRP A 100 -7.07 33.26 20.49
N CYS A 101 -8.09 32.40 20.41
CA CYS A 101 -9.25 32.62 19.53
C CYS A 101 -10.16 33.77 19.99
N GLU A 102 -10.22 34.10 21.28
CA GLU A 102 -10.91 35.30 21.77
C GLU A 102 -10.01 36.56 21.58
N GLU A 103 -8.72 36.48 21.98
CA GLU A 103 -7.75 37.60 21.91
C GLU A 103 -7.40 38.04 20.47
N THR A 104 -7.41 37.12 19.50
CA THR A 104 -7.16 37.45 18.07
C THR A 104 -8.46 37.66 17.26
N GLY A 105 -9.57 37.94 17.95
CA GLY A 105 -10.85 38.31 17.35
C GLY A 105 -11.60 37.18 16.63
N ARG A 106 -11.07 35.96 16.56
CA ARG A 106 -11.66 34.82 15.84
C ARG A 106 -13.06 34.49 16.35
N ILE A 107 -13.25 34.47 17.68
CA ILE A 107 -14.56 34.27 18.32
C ILE A 107 -15.43 35.54 18.24
N SER A 108 -14.83 36.74 18.35
CA SER A 108 -15.59 37.99 18.33
C SER A 108 -16.18 38.30 16.95
N ASN A 109 -15.54 37.85 15.87
CA ASN A 109 -16.06 37.98 14.51
C ASN A 109 -17.45 37.35 14.34
N PHE A 110 -17.77 36.25 15.02
CA PHE A 110 -19.13 35.69 15.01
C PHE A 110 -20.14 36.62 15.71
N ALA A 111 -19.80 37.17 16.88
CA ALA A 111 -20.65 38.13 17.58
C ALA A 111 -20.87 39.42 16.76
N LYS A 112 -19.87 39.87 16.00
CA LYS A 112 -19.98 40.99 15.07
C LYS A 112 -20.88 40.66 13.87
N ALA A 113 -20.68 39.49 13.24
CA ALA A 113 -21.48 39.03 12.10
C ALA A 113 -22.97 38.83 12.47
N ALA A 114 -23.23 38.44 13.72
CA ALA A 114 -24.56 38.35 14.31
C ALA A 114 -25.18 39.71 14.73
N GLY A 115 -24.47 40.83 14.58
CA GLY A 115 -24.90 42.15 15.05
C GLY A 115 -24.92 42.32 16.58
N LEU A 116 -24.44 41.34 17.35
CA LEU A 116 -24.39 41.35 18.82
C LEU A 116 -23.25 42.22 19.38
N MET A 117 -22.30 42.61 18.52
CA MET A 117 -21.16 43.46 18.87
C MET A 117 -20.81 44.39 17.69
N PRO A 118 -20.60 45.70 17.90
CA PRO A 118 -20.11 46.57 16.84
C PRO A 118 -18.64 46.29 16.53
N GLY A 119 -18.27 46.23 15.25
CA GLY A 119 -16.87 46.06 14.84
C GLY A 119 -16.72 45.74 13.36
N LYS A 120 -15.47 45.57 12.92
CA LYS A 120 -15.11 45.03 11.60
C LYS A 120 -14.51 43.62 11.77
N PHE A 121 -14.40 42.90 10.66
CA PHE A 121 -13.66 41.64 10.61
C PHE A 121 -12.19 41.82 11.06
N GLU A 122 -11.66 40.86 11.81
CA GLU A 122 -10.26 40.82 12.25
C GLU A 122 -9.59 39.49 11.89
N GLY A 123 -8.31 39.54 11.50
CA GLY A 123 -7.50 38.37 11.19
C GLY A 123 -7.47 37.98 9.70
N ILE A 124 -7.42 36.68 9.41
CA ILE A 124 -7.34 36.11 8.05
C ILE A 124 -8.67 35.43 7.71
N PHE A 125 -9.11 35.49 6.46
CA PHE A 125 -10.44 35.04 5.99
C PHE A 125 -10.81 33.57 6.29
N PHE A 126 -9.84 32.70 6.64
CA PHE A 126 -10.08 31.32 7.06
C PHE A 126 -10.12 31.10 8.59
N ASN A 127 -9.98 32.16 9.39
CA ASN A 127 -9.87 32.08 10.86
C ASN A 127 -11.09 31.47 11.55
N ASP A 128 -12.27 31.50 10.92
CA ASP A 128 -13.47 30.78 11.36
C ASP A 128 -13.15 29.30 11.64
N SER A 129 -12.32 28.67 10.79
CA SER A 129 -11.94 27.27 10.92
C SER A 129 -11.15 26.93 12.19
N ASP A 130 -10.40 27.88 12.75
CA ASP A 130 -9.66 27.65 14.00
C ASP A 130 -10.64 27.48 15.17
N VAL A 131 -11.73 28.26 15.19
CA VAL A 131 -12.78 28.14 16.22
C VAL A 131 -13.51 26.81 16.09
N TYR A 132 -13.79 26.35 14.87
CA TYR A 132 -14.46 25.07 14.64
C TYR A 132 -13.60 23.86 15.07
N LYS A 133 -12.30 23.86 14.73
CA LYS A 133 -11.34 22.82 15.18
C LYS A 133 -11.19 22.80 16.70
N VAL A 134 -11.17 23.97 17.35
CA VAL A 134 -11.12 24.09 18.81
C VAL A 134 -12.40 23.55 19.47
N LEU A 135 -13.57 23.76 18.87
CA LEU A 135 -14.83 23.13 19.30
C LEU A 135 -14.85 21.60 19.06
N GLU A 136 -14.21 21.11 18.00
CA GLU A 136 -14.04 19.68 17.75
C GLU A 136 -13.18 19.03 18.86
N GLY A 137 -12.03 19.63 19.19
CA GLY A 137 -11.17 19.20 20.29
C GLY A 137 -11.84 19.30 21.67
N ALA A 138 -12.63 20.35 21.91
CA ALA A 138 -13.48 20.44 23.10
C ALA A 138 -14.48 19.29 23.17
N SER A 139 -15.09 18.92 22.05
CA SER A 139 -16.07 17.85 21.98
C SER A 139 -15.45 16.49 22.26
N TYR A 140 -14.29 16.18 21.67
CA TYR A 140 -13.55 14.95 22.01
C TYR A 140 -13.11 14.91 23.49
N ALA A 141 -12.68 16.05 24.05
CA ALA A 141 -12.34 16.13 25.48
C ALA A 141 -13.55 15.88 26.40
N LEU A 142 -14.71 16.49 26.10
CA LEU A 142 -15.97 16.29 26.82
C LEU A 142 -16.50 14.86 26.76
N ALA A 143 -16.18 14.14 25.68
CA ALA A 143 -16.56 12.75 25.47
C ALA A 143 -15.71 11.75 26.27
N ASP A 144 -14.42 12.05 26.52
CA ASP A 144 -13.62 11.29 27.48
C ASP A 144 -14.04 11.60 28.93
N GLN A 145 -14.05 12.89 29.29
CA GLN A 145 -14.42 13.37 30.61
C GLN A 145 -15.28 14.64 30.52
N ARG A 146 -16.52 14.56 31.04
CA ARG A 146 -17.42 15.71 31.14
C ARG A 146 -16.83 16.80 32.04
N ASP A 147 -16.93 18.04 31.56
CA ASP A 147 -16.51 19.26 32.23
C ASP A 147 -17.60 20.33 31.98
N PRO A 148 -18.40 20.73 32.99
CA PRO A 148 -19.50 21.68 32.79
C PRO A 148 -19.06 23.08 32.35
N GLU A 149 -17.87 23.55 32.72
CA GLU A 149 -17.41 24.89 32.33
C GLU A 149 -16.84 24.89 30.90
N LEU A 150 -16.17 23.80 30.50
CA LEU A 150 -15.80 23.58 29.10
C LEU A 150 -17.05 23.41 28.21
N GLU A 151 -18.04 22.64 28.65
CA GLU A 151 -19.28 22.43 27.90
C GLU A 151 -20.07 23.74 27.74
N LYS A 152 -20.15 24.54 28.80
CA LYS A 152 -20.72 25.90 28.77
C LYS A 152 -19.93 26.84 27.86
N LYS A 153 -18.60 26.85 27.91
CA LYS A 153 -17.78 27.68 27.00
C LYS A 153 -17.96 27.27 25.54
N ALA A 154 -18.12 25.97 25.27
CA ALA A 154 -18.45 25.48 23.94
C ALA A 154 -19.86 25.95 23.51
N ASP A 155 -20.89 25.77 24.35
CA ASP A 155 -22.26 26.25 24.10
C ASP A 155 -22.30 27.77 23.83
N GLU A 156 -21.57 28.59 24.61
CA GLU A 156 -21.47 30.04 24.44
C GLU A 156 -20.88 30.44 23.07
N VAL A 157 -19.88 29.70 22.59
CA VAL A 157 -19.26 29.95 21.27
C VAL A 157 -20.17 29.41 20.14
N ILE A 158 -20.78 28.25 20.32
CA ILE A 158 -21.77 27.68 19.39
C ILE A 158 -22.97 28.61 19.24
N ALA A 159 -23.41 29.29 20.31
CA ALA A 159 -24.48 30.29 20.25
C ALA A 159 -24.08 31.52 19.42
N LYS A 160 -22.84 32.03 19.55
CA LYS A 160 -22.30 33.10 18.69
C LYS A 160 -22.27 32.67 17.21
N ILE A 161 -21.82 31.44 16.93
CA ILE A 161 -21.77 30.86 15.57
C ILE A 161 -23.19 30.73 14.99
N ALA A 162 -24.14 30.17 15.74
CA ALA A 162 -25.51 29.99 15.31
C ALA A 162 -26.24 31.32 15.05
N ALA A 163 -25.94 32.37 15.83
CA ALA A 163 -26.47 33.72 15.62
C ALA A 163 -25.84 34.44 14.42
N ALA A 164 -24.66 34.03 13.97
CA ALA A 164 -23.96 34.56 12.80
C ALA A 164 -24.37 33.89 11.47
N GLN A 165 -25.12 32.79 11.53
CA GLN A 165 -25.61 32.10 10.33
C GLN A 165 -26.76 32.88 9.69
N GLN A 166 -26.63 33.14 8.38
CA GLN A 166 -27.63 33.90 7.62
C GLN A 166 -28.88 33.05 7.35
N PRO A 167 -30.05 33.65 7.03
CA PRO A 167 -31.32 32.92 6.89
C PRO A 167 -31.35 31.84 5.80
N ASP A 168 -30.47 31.95 4.81
CA ASP A 168 -30.26 30.99 3.72
C ASP A 168 -29.33 29.82 4.09
N GLY A 169 -28.82 29.77 5.33
CA GLY A 169 -27.86 28.79 5.82
C GLY A 169 -26.39 29.17 5.63
N TYR A 170 -26.06 30.25 4.90
CA TYR A 170 -24.69 30.69 4.69
C TYR A 170 -24.03 31.14 6.00
N ILE A 171 -22.80 30.70 6.24
CA ILE A 171 -21.99 31.18 7.37
C ILE A 171 -20.49 31.28 6.99
N ASN A 172 -20.00 32.52 6.98
CA ASN A 172 -18.58 32.86 6.98
C ASN A 172 -18.46 34.31 7.49
N THR A 173 -17.63 34.57 8.50
CA THR A 173 -17.57 35.90 9.13
C THR A 173 -16.84 36.93 8.25
N TYR A 174 -15.85 36.52 7.45
CA TYR A 174 -15.13 37.40 6.54
C TYR A 174 -16.05 37.98 5.46
N PHE A 175 -16.77 37.13 4.74
CA PHE A 175 -17.72 37.60 3.74
C PHE A 175 -18.89 38.36 4.38
N THR A 176 -19.38 37.95 5.56
CA THR A 176 -20.45 38.69 6.24
C THR A 176 -20.05 40.11 6.69
N LEU A 177 -18.78 40.36 7.02
CA LEU A 177 -18.32 41.62 7.63
C LEU A 177 -17.40 42.49 6.75
N ALA A 178 -16.74 41.93 5.73
CA ALA A 178 -15.73 42.62 4.94
C ALA A 178 -16.05 42.68 3.44
N GLU A 179 -16.58 41.61 2.84
CA GLU A 179 -16.86 41.54 1.40
C GLU A 179 -18.22 40.88 1.07
N PRO A 180 -19.37 41.37 1.58
CA PRO A 180 -20.67 40.69 1.48
C PRO A 180 -21.14 40.40 0.05
N ASP A 181 -20.81 41.26 -0.90
CA ASP A 181 -21.16 41.10 -2.32
C ASP A 181 -20.24 40.12 -3.07
N LYS A 182 -19.24 39.53 -2.41
CA LYS A 182 -18.22 38.64 -3.01
C LYS A 182 -18.30 37.18 -2.57
N LYS A 183 -19.33 36.77 -1.82
CA LYS A 183 -19.59 35.34 -1.52
C LYS A 183 -19.47 34.49 -2.78
N TRP A 184 -18.81 33.35 -2.71
CA TRP A 184 -18.68 32.40 -3.83
C TRP A 184 -18.07 33.01 -5.10
N THR A 185 -17.10 33.94 -4.99
CA THR A 185 -16.40 34.54 -6.16
C THR A 185 -14.93 34.13 -6.32
N ASP A 186 -14.26 33.71 -5.24
CA ASP A 186 -12.86 33.25 -5.27
C ASP A 186 -12.68 31.94 -4.50
N PHE A 187 -13.07 30.87 -5.17
CA PHE A 187 -12.90 29.49 -4.71
C PHE A 187 -11.42 29.08 -4.55
N ALA A 188 -10.49 29.73 -5.26
CA ALA A 188 -9.09 29.35 -5.27
C ALA A 188 -8.39 29.72 -3.96
N VAL A 189 -8.70 30.90 -3.39
CA VAL A 189 -7.95 31.45 -2.25
C VAL A 189 -8.83 31.76 -1.03
N LYS A 190 -10.13 32.01 -1.12
CA LYS A 190 -10.91 32.54 0.04
C LYS A 190 -11.49 31.52 1.02
N HIS A 191 -11.27 30.21 0.80
CA HIS A 191 -11.50 29.14 1.81
C HIS A 191 -12.95 29.04 2.39
N GLU A 192 -13.99 29.53 1.71
CA GLU A 192 -15.39 29.44 2.19
C GLU A 192 -15.82 27.99 2.48
N LEU A 193 -15.64 27.10 1.50
CA LEU A 193 -15.94 25.66 1.63
C LEU A 193 -15.06 24.96 2.68
N TYR A 194 -13.78 25.36 2.80
CA TYR A 194 -12.86 24.82 3.80
C TYR A 194 -13.30 25.15 5.24
N CYS A 195 -13.74 26.39 5.47
CA CYS A 195 -14.34 26.77 6.75
C CYS A 195 -15.63 25.99 7.01
N GLY A 196 -16.45 25.77 5.97
CA GLY A 196 -17.68 24.99 6.06
C GLY A 196 -17.45 23.52 6.41
N GLY A 197 -16.42 22.87 5.86
CA GLY A 197 -16.09 21.48 6.21
C GLY A 197 -15.61 21.36 7.65
N HIS A 198 -14.71 22.23 8.12
CA HIS A 198 -14.30 22.25 9.53
C HIS A 198 -15.47 22.55 10.49
N LEU A 199 -16.43 23.40 10.10
CA LEU A 199 -17.68 23.61 10.85
C LEU A 199 -18.44 22.29 10.99
N ILE A 200 -18.60 21.55 9.88
CA ILE A 200 -19.30 20.27 9.85
C ILE A 200 -18.56 19.22 10.70
N GLU A 201 -17.23 19.11 10.63
CA GLU A 201 -16.46 18.18 11.48
C GLU A 201 -16.65 18.48 12.97
N GLY A 202 -16.50 19.75 13.37
CA GLY A 202 -16.72 20.20 14.75
C GLY A 202 -18.15 19.97 15.25
N ALA A 203 -19.15 20.18 14.40
CA ALA A 203 -20.56 19.98 14.71
C ALA A 203 -20.95 18.50 14.85
N VAL A 204 -20.40 17.62 14.00
CA VAL A 204 -20.59 16.17 14.10
C VAL A 204 -19.92 15.63 15.37
N ALA A 205 -18.68 16.05 15.67
CA ALA A 205 -17.99 15.67 16.91
C ALA A 205 -18.76 16.15 18.16
N HIS A 206 -19.28 17.39 18.16
CA HIS A 206 -20.08 17.92 19.26
C HIS A 206 -21.37 17.12 19.50
N TYR A 207 -22.08 16.75 18.43
CA TYR A 207 -23.27 15.92 18.53
C TYR A 207 -22.96 14.52 19.05
N GLN A 208 -21.91 13.86 18.54
CA GLN A 208 -21.46 12.55 19.02
C GLN A 208 -21.02 12.60 20.50
N ALA A 209 -20.35 13.68 20.92
CA ALA A 209 -19.88 13.85 22.28
C ALA A 209 -21.00 14.11 23.29
N THR A 210 -21.97 14.97 22.96
CA THR A 210 -22.93 15.54 23.92
C THR A 210 -24.39 15.12 23.70
N GLY A 211 -24.75 14.66 22.51
CA GLY A 211 -26.13 14.49 22.06
C GLY A 211 -26.84 15.80 21.65
N LYS A 212 -26.22 16.97 21.86
CA LYS A 212 -26.80 18.28 21.51
C LYS A 212 -26.79 18.51 20.00
N LYS A 213 -27.93 18.90 19.45
CA LYS A 213 -28.08 19.28 18.04
C LYS A 213 -27.88 20.78 17.76
N THR A 214 -27.50 21.57 18.77
CA THR A 214 -27.28 23.03 18.64
C THR A 214 -26.29 23.35 17.53
N PHE A 215 -25.10 22.74 17.54
CA PHE A 215 -24.09 22.94 16.49
C PHE A 215 -24.42 22.15 15.21
N LEU A 216 -24.93 20.91 15.34
CA LEU A 216 -25.32 20.07 14.20
C LEU A 216 -26.36 20.74 13.29
N ASN A 217 -27.32 21.47 13.86
CA ASN A 217 -28.34 22.19 13.09
C ASN A 217 -27.74 23.35 12.28
N VAL A 218 -26.62 23.96 12.70
CA VAL A 218 -25.87 24.95 11.91
C VAL A 218 -25.19 24.26 10.72
N ALA A 219 -24.56 23.10 10.96
CA ALA A 219 -23.92 22.29 9.93
C ALA A 219 -24.90 21.75 8.88
N ILE A 220 -26.09 21.28 9.30
CA ILE A 220 -27.18 20.86 8.41
C ILE A 220 -27.63 22.03 7.53
N LYS A 221 -27.94 23.19 8.11
CA LYS A 221 -28.33 24.40 7.35
C LYS A 221 -27.25 24.83 6.35
N LEU A 222 -25.97 24.72 6.71
CA LEU A 222 -24.88 25.03 5.80
C LEU A 222 -24.80 23.98 4.68
N ALA A 223 -24.92 22.69 4.98
CA ALA A 223 -24.90 21.64 3.97
C ALA A 223 -26.11 21.71 3.03
N ASP A 224 -27.28 22.12 3.51
CA ASP A 224 -28.46 22.42 2.68
C ASP A 224 -28.25 23.68 1.82
N HIS A 225 -27.59 24.73 2.33
CA HIS A 225 -27.16 25.88 1.53
C HIS A 225 -26.19 25.47 0.42
N LEU A 226 -25.24 24.59 0.73
CA LEU A 226 -24.27 24.07 -0.23
C LEU A 226 -24.93 23.19 -1.29
N ASP A 227 -25.84 22.29 -0.92
CA ASP A 227 -26.66 21.54 -1.89
C ASP A 227 -27.52 22.49 -2.74
N ALA A 228 -28.16 23.51 -2.17
CA ALA A 228 -28.90 24.50 -2.96
C ALA A 228 -28.01 25.26 -3.97
N THR A 229 -26.73 25.46 -3.64
CA THR A 229 -25.78 26.29 -4.41
C THR A 229 -24.98 25.50 -5.46
N PHE A 230 -24.59 24.26 -5.15
CA PHE A 230 -23.66 23.43 -5.93
C PHE A 230 -24.29 22.10 -6.35
N GLY A 231 -23.80 21.52 -7.44
CA GLY A 231 -24.31 20.25 -7.98
C GLY A 231 -24.79 20.35 -9.43
N PRO A 232 -25.38 19.27 -9.98
CA PRO A 232 -25.82 19.22 -11.37
C PRO A 232 -26.84 20.33 -11.70
N GLY A 233 -26.53 21.13 -12.72
CA GLY A 233 -27.38 22.26 -13.14
C GLY A 233 -27.34 23.49 -12.20
N LYS A 234 -26.50 23.44 -11.16
CA LYS A 234 -26.24 24.53 -10.21
C LYS A 234 -24.81 25.06 -10.45
N ARG A 235 -24.12 25.63 -9.46
CA ARG A 235 -22.71 26.04 -9.62
C ARG A 235 -21.80 24.82 -9.71
N HIS A 236 -20.92 24.83 -10.71
CA HIS A 236 -19.86 23.85 -10.92
C HIS A 236 -18.50 24.47 -10.53
N GLU A 237 -18.21 24.51 -9.23
CA GLU A 237 -16.89 24.89 -8.71
C GLU A 237 -16.48 23.96 -7.55
N VAL A 238 -15.18 23.82 -7.31
CA VAL A 238 -14.62 23.08 -6.17
C VAL A 238 -13.80 24.02 -5.29
N CYS A 239 -13.51 23.62 -4.05
CA CYS A 239 -12.63 24.39 -3.18
C CYS A 239 -11.16 24.34 -3.63
N GLY A 240 -10.47 25.48 -3.56
CA GLY A 240 -9.01 25.57 -3.66
C GLY A 240 -8.27 25.18 -2.39
N HIS A 241 -8.95 24.56 -1.41
CA HIS A 241 -8.39 23.84 -0.26
C HIS A 241 -9.43 22.81 0.20
N GLU A 242 -9.14 21.54 -0.04
CA GLU A 242 -9.94 20.35 0.24
C GLU A 242 -10.19 20.16 1.73
N GLU A 243 -11.43 19.84 2.11
CA GLU A 243 -11.92 19.62 3.49
C GLU A 243 -13.42 19.36 3.48
N ILE A 244 -14.18 20.08 2.64
CA ILE A 244 -15.64 19.94 2.56
C ILE A 244 -16.05 18.53 2.12
N GLU A 245 -15.25 17.89 1.28
CA GLU A 245 -15.51 16.58 0.71
C GLU A 245 -15.56 15.49 1.79
N LEU A 246 -14.57 15.42 2.70
CA LEU A 246 -14.56 14.45 3.81
C LEU A 246 -15.60 14.80 4.89
N ALA A 247 -15.83 16.09 5.14
CA ALA A 247 -16.76 16.56 6.17
C ALA A 247 -18.22 16.23 5.81
N LEU A 248 -18.61 16.35 4.54
CA LEU A 248 -19.94 15.93 4.07
C LEU A 248 -20.19 14.43 4.25
N VAL A 249 -19.15 13.58 4.18
CA VAL A 249 -19.28 12.14 4.48
C VAL A 249 -19.57 11.91 5.97
N LYS A 250 -18.86 12.62 6.87
CA LYS A 250 -19.14 12.61 8.31
C LYS A 250 -20.56 13.10 8.61
N LEU A 251 -21.05 14.12 7.89
CA LEU A 251 -22.42 14.61 8.08
C LEU A 251 -23.46 13.59 7.62
N TYR A 252 -23.26 12.93 6.47
CA TYR A 252 -24.10 11.81 6.04
C TYR A 252 -24.13 10.70 7.11
N GLN A 253 -22.97 10.28 7.64
CA GLN A 253 -22.89 9.28 8.72
C GLN A 253 -23.66 9.69 9.99
N ALA A 254 -23.73 10.99 10.29
CA ALA A 254 -24.42 11.53 11.46
C ALA A 254 -25.92 11.80 11.26
N THR A 255 -26.42 11.79 10.01
CA THR A 255 -27.79 12.26 9.67
C THR A 255 -28.62 11.30 8.83
N GLY A 256 -28.01 10.44 8.02
CA GLY A 256 -28.69 9.64 7.00
C GLY A 256 -29.02 10.38 5.69
N GLU A 257 -28.68 11.67 5.58
CA GLU A 257 -29.02 12.48 4.40
C GLU A 257 -28.06 12.20 3.22
N VAL A 258 -28.53 11.38 2.29
CA VAL A 258 -27.80 10.94 1.09
C VAL A 258 -27.43 12.11 0.17
N ARG A 259 -28.14 13.25 0.21
CA ARG A 259 -27.75 14.47 -0.54
C ARG A 259 -26.33 14.92 -0.20
N TYR A 260 -25.93 14.84 1.08
CA TYR A 260 -24.58 15.25 1.50
C TYR A 260 -23.50 14.29 0.97
N LEU A 261 -23.78 12.98 0.96
CA LEU A 261 -22.92 11.97 0.34
C LEU A 261 -22.74 12.22 -1.16
N LYS A 262 -23.82 12.55 -1.87
CA LYS A 262 -23.80 12.85 -3.31
C LYS A 262 -23.15 14.19 -3.64
N LEU A 263 -23.20 15.17 -2.73
CA LEU A 263 -22.49 16.44 -2.87
C LEU A 263 -20.96 16.27 -2.67
N ALA A 264 -20.54 15.38 -1.76
CA ALA A 264 -19.12 15.00 -1.62
C ALA A 264 -18.59 14.33 -2.89
N GLU A 265 -19.32 13.34 -3.43
CA GLU A 265 -19.00 12.68 -4.70
C GLU A 265 -18.94 13.68 -5.85
N PHE A 266 -19.89 14.62 -5.95
CA PHE A 266 -19.89 15.68 -6.96
C PHE A 266 -18.62 16.54 -6.93
N PHE A 267 -18.14 16.98 -5.76
CA PHE A 267 -16.91 17.78 -5.67
C PHE A 267 -15.67 16.98 -6.14
N LEU A 268 -15.56 15.70 -5.80
CA LEU A 268 -14.46 14.84 -6.25
C LEU A 268 -14.52 14.53 -7.77
N ASP A 269 -15.73 14.33 -8.31
CA ASP A 269 -15.98 14.12 -9.73
C ASP A 269 -15.69 15.37 -10.59
N LEU A 270 -15.69 16.54 -9.97
CA LEU A 270 -15.53 17.84 -10.62
C LEU A 270 -14.10 18.37 -10.56
N ARG A 271 -13.31 17.98 -9.54
CA ARG A 271 -11.90 18.37 -9.38
C ARG A 271 -11.03 17.81 -10.50
N GLY A 272 -10.29 18.70 -11.15
CA GLY A 272 -9.38 18.41 -12.26
C GLY A 272 -10.03 18.25 -13.64
N ASP A 273 -11.35 18.34 -13.76
CA ASP A 273 -12.07 18.08 -15.02
C ASP A 273 -12.37 19.36 -15.84
N LYS A 274 -11.53 19.62 -16.85
CA LYS A 274 -11.68 20.75 -17.80
C LYS A 274 -12.95 20.68 -18.66
N SER A 275 -13.64 19.54 -18.75
CA SER A 275 -14.92 19.44 -19.45
C SER A 275 -16.09 19.93 -18.60
N LYS A 276 -15.93 19.96 -17.27
CA LYS A 276 -16.98 20.34 -16.31
C LYS A 276 -16.72 21.70 -15.64
N ARG A 277 -15.48 22.20 -15.63
CA ARG A 277 -15.08 23.51 -15.03
C ARG A 277 -14.27 24.37 -16.00
N ALA A 278 -14.61 25.66 -16.03
CA ALA A 278 -13.95 26.65 -16.90
C ALA A 278 -12.54 27.06 -16.41
N ARG A 279 -12.28 26.98 -15.10
CA ARG A 279 -10.98 27.27 -14.49
C ARG A 279 -10.54 26.09 -13.63
N LEU A 280 -9.27 25.72 -13.74
CA LEU A 280 -8.60 24.80 -12.82
C LEU A 280 -7.51 25.56 -12.02
N PHE A 281 -7.21 25.08 -10.82
CA PHE A 281 -6.20 25.65 -9.91
C PHE A 281 -4.83 24.95 -10.02
N GLY A 282 -4.77 23.80 -10.70
CA GLY A 282 -3.51 23.12 -11.01
C GLY A 282 -2.93 22.30 -9.84
N PRO A 283 -1.64 21.93 -9.90
CA PRO A 283 -1.07 20.93 -8.99
C PRO A 283 -1.11 21.31 -7.50
N TYR A 284 -0.99 22.60 -7.19
CA TYR A 284 -0.95 23.13 -5.82
C TYR A 284 -2.16 22.72 -4.96
N ALA A 285 -3.35 22.68 -5.56
CA ALA A 285 -4.61 22.24 -4.94
C ALA A 285 -5.20 21.01 -5.64
N GLN A 286 -4.32 20.11 -6.11
CA GLN A 286 -4.61 18.78 -6.67
C GLN A 286 -5.70 18.80 -7.77
N ASP A 287 -5.81 19.92 -8.48
CA ASP A 287 -6.87 20.26 -9.44
C ASP A 287 -6.25 20.41 -10.84
N HIS A 288 -5.37 19.49 -11.22
CA HIS A 288 -4.59 19.53 -12.47
C HIS A 288 -5.08 18.52 -13.52
N ILE A 289 -5.51 17.34 -13.05
CA ILE A 289 -6.15 16.26 -13.82
C ILE A 289 -7.24 15.61 -12.93
N PRO A 290 -8.26 14.94 -13.48
CA PRO A 290 -9.34 14.33 -12.70
C PRO A 290 -8.84 13.37 -11.62
N VAL A 291 -9.46 13.37 -10.44
CA VAL A 291 -8.98 12.64 -9.25
C VAL A 291 -8.71 11.14 -9.51
N ARG A 292 -9.57 10.46 -10.28
CA ARG A 292 -9.40 9.04 -10.68
C ARG A 292 -8.19 8.76 -11.61
N GLN A 293 -7.54 9.80 -12.13
CA GLN A 293 -6.38 9.73 -13.02
C GLN A 293 -5.07 10.13 -12.31
N GLN A 294 -5.13 10.58 -11.06
CA GLN A 294 -3.94 11.00 -10.30
C GLN A 294 -3.13 9.78 -9.84
N ARG A 295 -1.84 9.76 -10.16
CA ARG A 295 -0.92 8.63 -9.88
C ARG A 295 0.33 9.02 -9.10
N GLU A 296 0.64 10.31 -9.00
CA GLU A 296 1.76 10.84 -8.24
C GLU A 296 1.31 11.99 -7.33
N ILE A 297 1.92 12.07 -6.14
CA ILE A 297 1.63 13.11 -5.14
C ILE A 297 2.36 14.41 -5.50
N VAL A 298 1.60 15.51 -5.56
CA VAL A 298 2.06 16.85 -5.98
C VAL A 298 1.36 17.95 -5.18
N GLY A 299 1.94 19.15 -5.15
CA GLY A 299 1.32 20.34 -4.57
C GLY A 299 1.35 20.38 -3.04
N HIS A 300 0.47 21.19 -2.46
CA HIS A 300 0.41 21.47 -1.02
C HIS A 300 0.05 20.22 -0.21
N ALA A 301 0.75 19.99 0.90
CA ALA A 301 0.68 18.71 1.62
C ALA A 301 -0.69 18.45 2.30
N VAL A 302 -1.24 19.40 3.07
CA VAL A 302 -2.53 19.23 3.77
C VAL A 302 -3.69 18.99 2.81
N ARG A 303 -3.86 19.87 1.81
CA ARG A 303 -4.87 19.74 0.74
C ARG A 303 -4.94 18.34 0.15
N ALA A 304 -3.78 17.81 -0.24
CA ALA A 304 -3.67 16.46 -0.78
C ALA A 304 -4.15 15.39 0.21
N MET A 305 -3.75 15.47 1.48
CA MET A 305 -4.16 14.49 2.50
C MET A 305 -5.66 14.57 2.81
N TYR A 306 -6.26 15.76 2.80
CA TYR A 306 -7.70 15.91 3.00
C TYR A 306 -8.49 15.44 1.77
N LEU A 307 -8.03 15.74 0.54
CA LEU A 307 -8.56 15.18 -0.69
C LEU A 307 -8.59 13.65 -0.65
N TYR A 308 -7.44 13.00 -0.40
CA TYR A 308 -7.36 11.55 -0.45
C TYR A 308 -8.01 10.86 0.76
N THR A 309 -8.17 11.56 1.88
CA THR A 309 -9.07 11.12 2.96
C THR A 309 -10.51 11.01 2.45
N ALA A 310 -11.02 12.04 1.75
CA ALA A 310 -12.36 12.01 1.16
C ALA A 310 -12.51 10.92 0.07
N VAL A 311 -11.49 10.74 -0.77
CA VAL A 311 -11.47 9.71 -1.83
C VAL A 311 -11.46 8.30 -1.23
N ALA A 312 -10.70 8.04 -0.16
CA ALA A 312 -10.71 6.75 0.53
C ALA A 312 -12.06 6.49 1.24
N ASP A 313 -12.67 7.51 1.84
CA ASP A 313 -14.02 7.41 2.38
C ASP A 313 -15.04 7.11 1.24
N MET A 314 -14.99 7.79 0.08
CA MET A 314 -15.88 7.48 -1.06
C MET A 314 -15.66 6.10 -1.66
N ALA A 315 -14.41 5.67 -1.87
CA ALA A 315 -14.09 4.32 -2.33
C ALA A 315 -14.71 3.24 -1.43
N SER A 316 -14.82 3.50 -0.13
CA SER A 316 -15.45 2.57 0.83
C SER A 316 -16.98 2.46 0.68
N TYR A 317 -17.66 3.44 0.09
CA TYR A 317 -19.09 3.39 -0.23
C TYR A 317 -19.39 2.93 -1.64
N THR A 318 -18.60 3.34 -2.63
CA THR A 318 -18.92 3.15 -4.06
C THR A 318 -18.19 1.97 -4.72
N GLY A 319 -17.09 1.50 -4.14
CA GLY A 319 -16.23 0.48 -4.75
C GLY A 319 -15.53 0.95 -6.04
N ASP A 320 -15.50 2.26 -6.30
CA ASP A 320 -14.99 2.86 -7.53
C ASP A 320 -13.52 2.50 -7.77
N ALA A 321 -13.27 1.70 -8.80
CA ALA A 321 -11.94 1.20 -9.13
C ALA A 321 -10.96 2.33 -9.49
N GLY A 322 -11.43 3.47 -9.99
CA GLY A 322 -10.60 4.64 -10.29
C GLY A 322 -10.16 5.36 -9.01
N PHE A 323 -11.04 5.48 -8.02
CA PHE A 323 -10.66 5.99 -6.70
C PHE A 323 -9.72 5.03 -5.96
N ILE A 324 -10.01 3.72 -5.96
CA ILE A 324 -9.14 2.69 -5.36
C ILE A 324 -7.74 2.70 -5.99
N GLU A 325 -7.64 2.80 -7.32
CA GLU A 325 -6.36 2.86 -8.03
C GLU A 325 -5.60 4.16 -7.74
N THR A 326 -6.27 5.32 -7.68
CA THR A 326 -5.64 6.56 -7.20
C THR A 326 -5.10 6.39 -5.77
N MET A 327 -5.86 5.78 -4.84
CA MET A 327 -5.36 5.54 -3.47
C MET A 327 -4.11 4.68 -3.46
N ARG A 328 -4.09 3.57 -4.22
CA ARG A 328 -2.94 2.67 -4.33
C ARG A 328 -1.70 3.38 -4.89
N SER A 329 -1.83 4.09 -6.00
CA SER A 329 -0.67 4.76 -6.64
C SER A 329 -0.13 5.91 -5.79
N ILE A 330 -1.00 6.79 -5.29
CA ILE A 330 -0.60 7.96 -4.50
C ILE A 330 0.03 7.52 -3.17
N TRP A 331 -0.50 6.48 -2.52
CA TRP A 331 0.10 5.93 -1.29
C TRP A 331 1.53 5.48 -1.52
N ASN A 332 1.75 4.66 -2.57
CA ASN A 332 3.07 4.14 -2.91
C ASN A 332 4.08 5.26 -3.24
N ASP A 333 3.65 6.34 -3.91
CA ASP A 333 4.51 7.50 -4.17
C ASP A 333 4.92 8.21 -2.88
N VAL A 334 3.97 8.47 -1.97
CA VAL A 334 4.25 9.06 -0.66
C VAL A 334 5.22 8.19 0.12
N VAL A 335 4.87 6.93 0.41
CA VAL A 335 5.61 6.12 1.40
C VAL A 335 6.94 5.54 0.88
N HIS A 336 7.11 5.42 -0.44
CA HIS A 336 8.36 4.91 -1.02
C HIS A 336 9.27 6.01 -1.60
N ARG A 337 8.77 7.24 -1.85
CA ARG A 337 9.57 8.28 -2.53
C ARG A 337 9.53 9.66 -1.87
N LYS A 338 8.50 10.04 -1.10
CA LYS A 338 8.24 11.45 -0.71
C LYS A 338 7.81 11.68 0.76
N MET A 339 8.11 10.75 1.65
CA MET A 339 7.78 10.82 3.09
C MET A 339 9.05 10.77 3.94
N TYR A 340 9.22 11.68 4.90
CA TYR A 340 10.36 11.67 5.81
C TYR A 340 10.29 10.52 6.83
N ILE A 341 11.42 10.13 7.42
CA ILE A 341 11.48 9.05 8.43
C ILE A 341 10.62 9.32 9.68
N THR A 342 10.29 10.58 9.96
CA THR A 342 9.37 11.04 11.00
C THR A 342 7.88 10.89 10.61
N ALA A 343 7.58 10.41 9.40
CA ALA A 343 6.31 10.55 8.68
C ALA A 343 5.84 12.01 8.51
N GLY A 344 6.76 12.96 8.56
CA GLY A 344 6.54 14.29 7.98
C GLY A 344 6.44 14.22 6.45
N ILE A 345 5.63 15.12 5.88
CA ILE A 345 5.42 15.26 4.43
C ILE A 345 5.36 16.74 4.04
N GLY A 346 5.73 17.05 2.81
CA GLY A 346 6.03 18.41 2.35
C GLY A 346 7.53 18.71 2.53
N ALA A 347 8.24 18.81 1.41
CA ALA A 347 9.69 19.02 1.35
C ALA A 347 10.08 20.47 1.06
N ARG A 348 9.16 21.26 0.48
CA ARG A 348 9.42 22.64 0.04
C ARG A 348 8.60 23.65 0.86
N HIS A 349 9.28 24.70 1.33
CA HIS A 349 8.60 25.89 1.87
C HIS A 349 7.75 26.61 0.81
N GLU A 350 8.19 26.61 -0.45
CA GLU A 350 7.39 27.13 -1.55
C GLU A 350 6.15 26.26 -1.75
N GLY A 351 4.97 26.84 -1.52
CA GLY A 351 3.68 26.16 -1.65
C GLY A 351 3.37 25.12 -0.57
N GLU A 352 4.17 25.04 0.51
CA GLU A 352 3.96 24.09 1.63
C GLU A 352 3.86 22.63 1.11
N ALA A 353 4.75 22.30 0.16
CA ALA A 353 4.49 21.34 -0.91
C ALA A 353 5.40 20.11 -0.92
N PHE A 354 4.91 19.05 -1.55
CA PHE A 354 5.72 17.91 -1.97
C PHE A 354 6.78 18.34 -3.01
N GLY A 355 7.99 17.81 -2.86
CA GLY A 355 9.06 17.92 -3.85
C GLY A 355 9.04 16.77 -4.86
N GLU A 356 10.13 16.63 -5.62
CA GLU A 356 10.32 15.49 -6.52
C GLU A 356 10.50 14.16 -5.74
N ALA A 357 10.46 13.04 -6.46
CA ALA A 357 10.79 11.74 -5.87
C ALA A 357 12.21 11.77 -5.27
N TYR A 358 12.32 11.37 -4.00
CA TYR A 358 13.53 11.37 -3.16
C TYR A 358 14.10 12.75 -2.78
N GLU A 359 13.36 13.85 -3.03
CA GLU A 359 13.69 15.18 -2.53
C GLU A 359 13.26 15.34 -1.07
N LEU A 360 14.16 15.03 -0.14
CA LEU A 360 13.92 15.09 1.30
C LEU A 360 15.06 15.82 2.03
N PRO A 361 15.29 17.14 1.79
CA PRO A 361 16.28 17.92 2.53
C PRO A 361 15.90 18.03 4.01
N ASN A 362 16.86 18.00 4.93
CA ASN A 362 16.59 17.87 6.37
C ASN A 362 16.44 19.20 7.12
N ASP A 363 17.21 20.20 6.74
CA ASP A 363 17.28 21.54 7.32
C ASP A 363 16.25 22.51 6.72
N THR A 364 15.81 22.25 5.49
CA THR A 364 14.74 22.99 4.79
C THR A 364 13.45 22.18 4.62
N ALA A 365 13.31 21.06 5.34
CA ALA A 365 12.09 20.25 5.37
C ALA A 365 10.90 21.08 5.87
N TYR A 366 9.76 21.05 5.14
CA TYR A 366 8.57 21.76 5.58
C TYR A 366 7.80 20.98 6.65
N CYS A 367 7.43 19.72 6.36
CA CYS A 367 6.85 18.78 7.33
C CYS A 367 5.79 19.41 8.24
N GLU A 368 4.72 19.97 7.65
CA GLU A 368 3.70 20.67 8.44
C GLU A 368 3.02 19.73 9.44
N THR A 369 2.82 20.17 10.69
CA THR A 369 2.08 19.39 11.71
C THR A 369 0.69 18.99 11.21
N CYS A 370 -0.03 19.87 10.49
CA CYS A 370 -1.31 19.51 9.87
C CYS A 370 -1.20 18.45 8.78
N ALA A 371 -0.09 18.42 8.02
CA ALA A 371 0.09 17.45 6.95
C ALA A 371 0.37 16.05 7.53
N ALA A 372 1.15 15.96 8.61
CA ALA A 372 1.31 14.72 9.37
C ALA A 372 -0.03 14.23 9.98
N ILE A 373 -0.87 15.14 10.50
CA ILE A 373 -2.24 14.83 10.95
C ILE A 373 -3.12 14.32 9.80
N GLY A 374 -3.05 14.97 8.63
CA GLY A 374 -3.76 14.53 7.42
C GLY A 374 -3.31 13.14 6.94
N LEU A 375 -2.01 12.85 6.98
CA LEU A 375 -1.48 11.53 6.66
C LEU A 375 -2.00 10.46 7.63
N ALA A 376 -2.07 10.77 8.93
CA ALA A 376 -2.68 9.89 9.93
C ALA A 376 -4.19 9.66 9.67
N PHE A 377 -4.94 10.69 9.31
CA PHE A 377 -6.35 10.57 8.90
C PHE A 377 -6.53 9.65 7.69
N TRP A 378 -5.74 9.86 6.63
CA TRP A 378 -5.82 9.09 5.39
C TRP A 378 -5.39 7.63 5.58
N ALA A 379 -4.27 7.41 6.27
CA ALA A 379 -3.79 6.08 6.63
C ALA A 379 -4.83 5.28 7.42
N HIS A 380 -5.56 5.93 8.34
CA HIS A 380 -6.66 5.27 9.05
C HIS A 380 -7.81 4.83 8.12
N ARG A 381 -8.19 5.64 7.10
CA ARG A 381 -9.19 5.21 6.09
C ARG A 381 -8.66 4.05 5.23
N LEU A 382 -7.40 4.06 4.83
CA LEU A 382 -6.84 2.96 4.03
C LEU A 382 -6.68 1.67 4.84
N ASN A 383 -6.37 1.75 6.14
CA ASN A 383 -6.44 0.60 7.05
C ASN A 383 -7.86 0.00 7.10
N GLN A 384 -8.89 0.85 7.21
CA GLN A 384 -10.29 0.44 7.17
C GLN A 384 -10.72 -0.14 5.82
N LEU A 385 -10.23 0.40 4.71
CA LEU A 385 -10.55 -0.04 3.35
C LEU A 385 -9.87 -1.37 2.97
N HIS A 386 -8.67 -1.65 3.48
CA HIS A 386 -7.83 -2.74 3.00
C HIS A 386 -7.47 -3.81 4.05
N ALA A 387 -7.77 -3.60 5.33
CA ALA A 387 -7.42 -4.48 6.45
C ALA A 387 -5.92 -4.87 6.45
N ASP A 388 -5.05 -3.86 6.30
CA ASP A 388 -3.61 -4.01 6.13
C ASP A 388 -2.84 -3.16 7.16
N ALA A 389 -1.88 -3.78 7.83
CA ALA A 389 -1.08 -3.17 8.88
C ALA A 389 -0.15 -2.07 8.37
N GLN A 390 0.25 -2.07 7.09
CA GLN A 390 1.18 -1.05 6.55
C GLN A 390 0.68 0.38 6.77
N TYR A 391 -0.65 0.57 6.70
CA TYR A 391 -1.29 1.85 6.95
C TYR A 391 -1.26 2.20 8.46
N ALA A 392 -1.41 1.21 9.33
CA ALA A 392 -1.28 1.38 10.78
C ALA A 392 0.18 1.61 11.22
N ASP A 393 1.18 1.10 10.49
CA ASP A 393 2.60 1.38 10.72
C ASP A 393 2.99 2.83 10.37
N VAL A 394 2.44 3.38 9.28
CA VAL A 394 2.63 4.79 8.90
C VAL A 394 1.87 5.72 9.86
N LEU A 395 0.65 5.35 10.25
CA LEU A 395 -0.10 6.03 11.30
C LEU A 395 0.68 6.07 12.62
N GLU A 396 1.23 4.93 13.06
CA GLU A 396 2.09 4.84 14.24
C GLU A 396 3.32 5.76 14.11
N ARG A 397 4.02 5.72 12.97
CA ARG A 397 5.17 6.59 12.71
C ARG A 397 4.81 8.08 12.79
N ALA A 398 3.65 8.48 12.26
CA ALA A 398 3.17 9.86 12.30
C ALA A 398 2.83 10.30 13.74
N ILE A 399 1.99 9.54 14.47
CA ILE A 399 1.54 9.94 15.81
C ILE A 399 2.70 10.00 16.82
N TYR A 400 3.66 9.06 16.76
CA TYR A 400 4.77 9.03 17.71
C TYR A 400 5.93 9.98 17.36
N ASN A 401 5.99 10.52 16.13
CA ASN A 401 7.09 11.36 15.67
C ASN A 401 6.60 12.71 15.11
N GLY A 402 6.26 12.79 13.81
CA GLY A 402 5.99 14.05 13.10
C GLY A 402 4.77 14.85 13.58
N ILE A 403 3.81 14.24 14.28
CA ILE A 403 2.69 14.96 14.91
C ILE A 403 3.09 15.45 16.31
N LEU A 404 3.72 14.59 17.12
CA LEU A 404 4.11 14.96 18.49
C LEU A 404 5.31 15.92 18.56
N SER A 405 6.16 16.01 17.54
CA SER A 405 7.12 17.12 17.44
C SER A 405 6.40 18.47 17.36
N GLY A 406 5.22 18.49 16.71
CA GLY A 406 4.37 19.66 16.50
C GLY A 406 3.83 20.35 17.76
N ILE A 407 3.92 19.71 18.92
CA ILE A 407 3.38 20.19 20.19
C ILE A 407 4.35 19.96 21.34
N ALA A 408 4.62 21.02 22.10
CA ALA A 408 5.39 20.94 23.32
C ALA A 408 4.68 20.10 24.39
N LEU A 409 5.47 19.37 25.18
CA LEU A 409 5.06 18.69 26.42
C LEU A 409 4.36 19.62 27.44
N ASP A 410 4.55 20.94 27.34
CA ASP A 410 3.83 21.91 28.18
C ASP A 410 2.38 22.13 27.73
N GLY A 411 2.01 21.76 26.50
CA GLY A 411 0.69 21.95 25.90
C GLY A 411 0.44 23.32 25.26
N GLU A 412 1.36 24.28 25.38
CA GLU A 412 1.12 25.70 25.13
C GLU A 412 2.00 26.27 23.99
N HIS A 413 3.05 25.54 23.58
CA HIS A 413 3.91 25.91 22.45
C HIS A 413 3.84 24.89 21.29
N PHE A 414 3.86 25.36 20.05
CA PHE A 414 3.60 24.57 18.83
C PHE A 414 4.65 24.80 17.74
N PHE A 415 4.91 23.80 16.91
CA PHE A 415 5.56 23.97 15.61
C PHE A 415 4.52 24.00 14.48
N TYR A 416 4.77 24.88 13.50
CA TYR A 416 4.15 24.79 12.18
C TYR A 416 4.96 23.82 11.32
N VAL A 417 6.26 24.13 11.15
CA VAL A 417 7.27 23.39 10.38
C VAL A 417 8.07 22.46 11.29
N ASN A 418 8.25 21.19 10.91
CA ASN A 418 8.96 20.17 11.71
C ASN A 418 10.24 19.68 11.01
N PRO A 419 11.38 20.40 11.12
CA PRO A 419 12.60 20.04 10.41
C PRO A 419 13.29 18.82 11.04
N LEU A 420 14.17 18.17 10.26
CA LEU A 420 15.01 17.04 10.70
C LEU A 420 16.46 17.46 11.01
N ALA A 421 16.80 18.72 10.77
CA ALA A 421 18.00 19.38 11.26
C ALA A 421 17.70 20.85 11.62
N SER A 422 18.36 21.39 12.65
CA SER A 422 18.20 22.78 13.08
C SER A 422 19.54 23.39 13.46
N ALA A 423 19.74 24.66 13.11
CA ALA A 423 20.90 25.47 13.51
C ALA A 423 20.66 26.26 14.81
N GLY A 424 19.72 25.83 15.67
CA GLY A 424 19.41 26.48 16.95
C GLY A 424 18.70 27.83 16.83
N LYS A 425 17.88 28.00 15.79
CA LYS A 425 17.08 29.21 15.54
C LYS A 425 15.59 28.95 15.27
N HIS A 426 15.19 27.68 15.19
CA HIS A 426 13.81 27.26 14.95
C HIS A 426 13.23 26.74 16.26
N HIS A 427 12.25 27.46 16.80
CA HIS A 427 11.68 27.23 18.13
C HIS A 427 10.15 27.23 18.07
N ARG A 428 9.51 26.39 18.89
CA ARG A 428 8.05 26.39 19.04
C ARG A 428 7.54 27.75 19.52
N GLN A 429 6.39 28.15 18.99
CA GLN A 429 5.76 29.44 19.28
C GLN A 429 4.44 29.21 20.03
N PRO A 430 3.99 30.15 20.89
CA PRO A 430 2.74 29.98 21.62
C PRO A 430 1.53 30.00 20.67
N PHE A 431 1.59 30.79 19.59
CA PHE A 431 0.55 30.87 18.57
C PHE A 431 1.12 31.46 17.27
N PHE A 432 0.29 31.50 16.21
CA PHE A 432 0.66 31.99 14.89
C PHE A 432 -0.45 32.86 14.27
N GLY A 433 -0.12 33.62 13.22
CA GLY A 433 -1.12 34.33 12.42
C GLY A 433 -2.05 33.35 11.69
N CYS A 434 -1.47 32.48 10.85
CA CYS A 434 -2.10 31.26 10.38
C CYS A 434 -1.97 30.19 11.47
N ALA A 435 -3.04 29.91 12.21
CA ALA A 435 -3.00 29.06 13.41
C ALA A 435 -3.51 27.63 13.17
N CYS A 436 -3.41 27.14 11.93
CA CYS A 436 -3.83 25.79 11.55
C CYS A 436 -3.22 24.71 12.44
N CYS A 437 -1.92 24.77 12.72
CA CYS A 437 -1.22 23.74 13.49
C CYS A 437 -1.69 23.66 14.95
N PRO A 438 -1.72 24.75 15.75
CA PRO A 438 -2.33 24.73 17.09
C PRO A 438 -3.76 24.19 17.13
N SER A 439 -4.64 24.68 16.25
CA SER A 439 -6.06 24.30 16.27
C SER A 439 -6.28 22.86 15.82
N ASN A 440 -5.49 22.36 14.86
CA ASN A 440 -5.54 20.97 14.37
C ASN A 440 -4.95 19.96 15.38
N VAL A 441 -3.88 20.31 16.09
CA VAL A 441 -3.34 19.49 17.21
C VAL A 441 -4.40 19.30 18.29
N VAL A 442 -5.09 20.39 18.68
CA VAL A 442 -6.08 20.37 19.77
C VAL A 442 -7.25 19.43 19.52
N ARG A 443 -7.65 19.23 18.25
CA ARG A 443 -8.63 18.20 17.87
C ARG A 443 -8.02 16.80 17.71
N PHE A 444 -6.78 16.70 17.25
CA PHE A 444 -6.18 15.40 16.95
C PHE A 444 -5.82 14.60 18.20
N VAL A 445 -5.11 15.18 19.17
CA VAL A 445 -4.61 14.48 20.37
C VAL A 445 -5.70 13.73 21.16
N PRO A 446 -6.88 14.31 21.47
CA PRO A 446 -7.92 13.59 22.22
C PRO A 446 -8.62 12.49 21.39
N SER A 447 -8.45 12.46 20.06
CA SER A 447 -9.03 11.42 19.19
C SER A 447 -8.20 10.13 19.11
N ILE A 448 -6.94 10.14 19.61
CA ILE A 448 -6.02 8.99 19.61
C ILE A 448 -6.64 7.64 20.04
N PRO A 449 -7.52 7.54 21.06
CA PRO A 449 -8.14 6.27 21.44
C PRO A 449 -8.93 5.57 20.31
N GLY A 450 -9.52 6.33 19.37
CA GLY A 450 -10.29 5.78 18.23
C GLY A 450 -9.44 5.10 17.15
N TYR A 451 -8.11 5.22 17.22
CA TYR A 451 -7.18 4.58 16.28
C TYR A 451 -6.64 3.24 16.80
N VAL A 452 -6.90 2.90 18.07
CA VAL A 452 -6.31 1.75 18.77
C VAL A 452 -6.90 0.43 18.30
N TYR A 453 -8.20 0.40 17.97
CA TYR A 453 -8.92 -0.79 17.56
C TYR A 453 -9.81 -0.55 16.34
N ALA A 454 -10.00 -1.60 15.54
CA ALA A 454 -10.99 -1.67 14.48
C ALA A 454 -11.70 -3.04 14.52
N GLN A 455 -12.84 -3.20 13.86
CA GLN A 455 -13.65 -4.41 13.92
C GLN A 455 -14.35 -4.76 12.60
N ASN A 456 -14.71 -6.03 12.44
CA ASN A 456 -15.66 -6.51 11.43
C ASN A 456 -16.38 -7.77 11.95
N ASP A 457 -17.17 -8.42 11.09
CA ASP A 457 -17.94 -9.60 11.48
C ASP A 457 -17.06 -10.75 11.98
N ALA A 458 -15.87 -10.93 11.40
CA ALA A 458 -14.92 -11.98 11.79
C ALA A 458 -14.27 -11.73 13.16
N GLY A 459 -14.07 -10.47 13.57
CA GLY A 459 -13.47 -10.16 14.85
C GLY A 459 -12.94 -8.73 15.03
N ILE A 460 -11.87 -8.60 15.82
CA ILE A 460 -11.33 -7.33 16.29
C ILE A 460 -9.85 -7.22 15.90
N ALA A 461 -9.48 -6.12 15.25
CA ALA A 461 -8.11 -5.76 14.93
C ALA A 461 -7.54 -4.82 16.02
N VAL A 462 -6.33 -5.13 16.49
CA VAL A 462 -5.54 -4.28 17.40
C VAL A 462 -4.48 -3.55 16.59
N ASN A 463 -4.66 -2.24 16.45
CA ASN A 463 -3.83 -1.38 15.61
C ASN A 463 -2.70 -0.72 16.40
N LEU A 464 -2.97 -0.22 17.61
CA LEU A 464 -1.98 0.47 18.45
C LEU A 464 -1.85 -0.22 19.81
N TYR A 465 -0.67 -0.05 20.41
CA TYR A 465 -0.31 -0.62 21.70
C TYR A 465 -0.19 0.47 22.76
N ALA A 466 -1.09 0.44 23.75
CA ALA A 466 -1.14 1.41 24.84
C ALA A 466 -1.95 0.82 26.01
N THR A 467 -1.52 1.05 27.25
CA THR A 467 -2.27 0.60 28.43
C THR A 467 -3.62 1.30 28.50
N GLY A 468 -4.70 0.51 28.68
CA GLY A 468 -6.06 1.03 28.62
C GLY A 468 -7.11 -0.07 28.50
N THR A 469 -8.36 0.32 28.30
CA THR A 469 -9.50 -0.60 28.11
C THR A 469 -10.36 -0.19 26.92
N ALA A 470 -11.05 -1.15 26.30
CA ALA A 470 -12.04 -0.88 25.27
C ALA A 470 -13.28 -1.77 25.42
N THR A 471 -14.43 -1.30 24.93
CA THR A 471 -15.68 -2.07 24.87
C THR A 471 -16.14 -2.19 23.42
N VAL A 472 -16.02 -3.38 22.85
CA VAL A 472 -16.21 -3.62 21.41
C VAL A 472 -17.52 -4.38 21.19
N ALA A 473 -18.42 -3.83 20.37
CA ALA A 473 -19.77 -4.38 20.16
C ALA A 473 -19.79 -5.35 18.97
N ARG A 474 -20.10 -6.62 19.23
CA ARG A 474 -20.23 -7.69 18.22
C ARG A 474 -21.66 -8.23 18.22
N GLY A 475 -22.47 -7.66 17.33
CA GLY A 475 -23.92 -7.90 17.31
C GLY A 475 -24.56 -7.47 18.64
N PRO A 476 -25.43 -8.30 19.27
CA PRO A 476 -26.07 -7.96 20.54
C PRO A 476 -25.18 -8.18 21.78
N ARG A 477 -23.91 -8.57 21.62
CA ARG A 477 -22.97 -8.86 22.72
C ARG A 477 -21.78 -7.92 22.70
N LYS A 478 -21.14 -7.74 23.85
CA LYS A 478 -19.91 -6.94 24.00
C LYS A 478 -18.70 -7.81 24.32
N VAL A 479 -17.54 -7.36 23.85
CA VAL A 479 -16.22 -7.85 24.20
C VAL A 479 -15.44 -6.71 24.83
N LYS A 480 -15.14 -6.82 26.12
CA LYS A 480 -14.20 -5.91 26.77
C LYS A 480 -12.77 -6.38 26.49
N LEU A 481 -11.91 -5.44 26.13
CA LEU A 481 -10.47 -5.64 26.00
C LEU A 481 -9.75 -4.78 27.06
N ALA A 482 -8.64 -5.28 27.59
CA ALA A 482 -7.74 -4.51 28.44
C ALA A 482 -6.29 -4.75 28.02
N GLN A 483 -5.56 -3.68 27.73
CA GLN A 483 -4.12 -3.72 27.42
C GLN A 483 -3.30 -3.28 28.65
N GLU A 484 -2.22 -3.99 28.92
CA GLU A 484 -1.18 -3.65 29.90
C GLU A 484 0.19 -3.70 29.21
N THR A 485 0.90 -2.57 29.13
CA THR A 485 2.18 -2.42 28.44
C THR A 485 2.94 -1.14 28.87
N GLN A 486 4.27 -1.14 28.66
CA GLN A 486 5.11 0.06 28.74
C GLN A 486 5.47 0.62 27.34
N TYR A 487 4.75 0.24 26.29
CA TYR A 487 4.88 0.82 24.94
C TYR A 487 4.76 2.36 24.99
N PRO A 488 5.60 3.13 24.27
CA PRO A 488 6.59 2.72 23.26
C PRO A 488 7.99 2.39 23.83
N TRP A 489 8.15 2.30 25.15
CA TRP A 489 9.46 2.09 25.79
C TRP A 489 9.85 0.62 25.93
N ASP A 490 8.88 -0.28 26.10
CA ASP A 490 9.08 -1.73 26.00
C ASP A 490 8.05 -2.37 25.06
N GLY A 491 8.42 -3.52 24.48
CA GLY A 491 7.62 -4.22 23.49
C GLY A 491 6.74 -5.35 24.04
N LYS A 492 6.67 -5.55 25.36
CA LYS A 492 5.73 -6.50 25.95
C LYS A 492 4.34 -5.89 26.04
N VAL A 493 3.34 -6.61 25.55
CA VAL A 493 1.93 -6.22 25.61
C VAL A 493 1.11 -7.39 26.11
N THR A 494 0.38 -7.19 27.20
CA THR A 494 -0.61 -8.15 27.69
C THR A 494 -2.00 -7.66 27.30
N ILE A 495 -2.78 -8.47 26.59
CA ILE A 495 -4.15 -8.17 26.18
C ILE A 495 -5.09 -9.17 26.85
N ARG A 496 -5.92 -8.70 27.79
CA ARG A 496 -7.00 -9.51 28.39
C ARG A 496 -8.25 -9.41 27.54
N VAL A 497 -8.90 -10.54 27.30
CA VAL A 497 -10.13 -10.66 26.52
C VAL A 497 -11.27 -11.06 27.45
N GLU A 498 -12.30 -10.21 27.54
CA GLU A 498 -13.47 -10.38 28.40
C GLU A 498 -14.77 -10.28 27.57
N PRO A 499 -15.15 -11.32 26.82
CA PRO A 499 -16.47 -11.39 26.20
C PRO A 499 -17.54 -11.64 27.27
N GLU A 500 -18.72 -11.02 27.13
CA GLU A 500 -19.85 -11.20 28.08
C GLU A 500 -20.33 -12.65 28.18
N GLN A 501 -20.17 -13.41 27.10
CA GLN A 501 -20.41 -14.86 27.00
C GLN A 501 -19.33 -15.45 26.11
N ALA A 502 -18.96 -16.72 26.32
CA ALA A 502 -17.99 -17.39 25.46
C ALA A 502 -18.40 -17.31 23.97
N ALA A 503 -17.46 -16.92 23.11
CA ALA A 503 -17.72 -16.62 21.71
C ALA A 503 -16.47 -16.83 20.84
N GLU A 504 -16.68 -17.32 19.62
CA GLU A 504 -15.63 -17.52 18.63
C GLU A 504 -15.44 -16.27 17.76
N PHE A 505 -14.18 -15.83 17.59
CA PHE A 505 -13.78 -14.74 16.71
C PHE A 505 -12.26 -14.62 16.55
N ASP A 506 -11.85 -13.84 15.55
CA ASP A 506 -10.47 -13.40 15.37
C ASP A 506 -10.11 -12.28 16.36
N LEU A 507 -9.00 -12.43 17.08
CA LEU A 507 -8.23 -11.27 17.54
C LEU A 507 -7.02 -11.11 16.59
N ALA A 508 -7.04 -10.08 15.75
CA ALA A 508 -5.99 -9.80 14.78
C ALA A 508 -5.05 -8.72 15.33
N VAL A 509 -3.84 -9.09 15.74
CA VAL A 509 -2.88 -8.17 16.38
C VAL A 509 -1.78 -7.76 15.41
N ARG A 510 -1.52 -6.46 15.23
CA ARG A 510 -0.47 -5.98 14.32
C ARG A 510 0.92 -6.41 14.79
N ILE A 511 1.68 -7.04 13.91
CA ILE A 511 3.14 -7.16 14.07
C ILE A 511 3.75 -5.96 13.33
N PRO A 512 4.33 -4.96 14.03
CA PRO A 512 4.77 -3.73 13.39
C PRO A 512 5.90 -3.96 12.39
N ALA A 513 5.91 -3.25 11.26
CA ALA A 513 6.95 -3.42 10.22
C ALA A 513 8.39 -3.10 10.66
N TRP A 514 8.59 -2.45 11.83
CA TRP A 514 9.91 -2.25 12.43
C TRP A 514 10.40 -3.45 13.28
N CYS A 515 9.52 -4.41 13.59
CA CYS A 515 9.73 -5.47 14.58
C CYS A 515 10.12 -6.80 13.91
N GLU A 516 11.33 -7.29 14.20
CA GLU A 516 11.77 -8.64 13.84
C GLU A 516 11.67 -9.58 15.07
N GLY A 517 11.36 -10.85 14.85
CA GLY A 517 11.33 -11.86 15.93
C GLY A 517 10.20 -11.69 16.96
N ALA A 518 9.07 -11.11 16.56
CA ALA A 518 7.88 -11.02 17.41
C ALA A 518 7.36 -12.41 17.84
N THR A 519 6.98 -12.56 19.10
CA THR A 519 6.39 -13.79 19.65
C THR A 519 5.06 -13.50 20.34
N ILE A 520 4.17 -14.52 20.34
CA ILE A 520 2.86 -14.46 20.99
C ILE A 520 2.66 -15.73 21.83
N ALA A 521 2.11 -15.59 23.03
CA ALA A 521 1.51 -16.66 23.81
C ALA A 521 0.04 -16.37 24.10
N VAL A 522 -0.75 -17.41 24.34
CA VAL A 522 -2.16 -17.32 24.75
C VAL A 522 -2.34 -18.19 25.99
N ASN A 523 -2.77 -17.60 27.10
CA ASN A 523 -2.83 -18.22 28.43
C ASN A 523 -1.49 -18.91 28.83
N GLY A 524 -0.36 -18.24 28.58
CA GLY A 524 0.98 -18.78 28.82
C GLY A 524 1.44 -19.87 27.83
N GLN A 525 0.63 -20.28 26.84
CA GLN A 525 1.01 -21.26 25.83
C GLN A 525 1.53 -20.56 24.56
N PRO A 526 2.79 -20.77 24.13
CA PRO A 526 3.34 -20.12 22.94
C PRO A 526 2.63 -20.53 21.64
N VAL A 527 2.26 -19.54 20.83
CA VAL A 527 1.67 -19.74 19.50
C VAL A 527 2.78 -20.13 18.52
N GLN A 528 2.94 -21.43 18.32
CA GLN A 528 4.07 -22.04 17.57
C GLN A 528 4.21 -21.55 16.11
N LYS A 529 3.13 -21.04 15.52
CA LYS A 529 3.11 -20.47 14.17
C LYS A 529 2.11 -19.32 14.13
N LEU A 530 2.58 -18.11 13.82
CA LEU A 530 1.70 -16.95 13.65
C LEU A 530 1.02 -17.01 12.28
N GLU A 531 -0.31 -16.93 12.25
CA GLU A 531 -1.07 -16.84 11.00
C GLU A 531 -1.10 -15.40 10.51
N MET A 532 -0.04 -15.02 9.79
CA MET A 532 0.16 -13.67 9.28
C MET A 532 -0.72 -13.39 8.06
N HIS A 533 -1.57 -12.36 8.16
CA HIS A 533 -2.33 -11.78 7.04
C HIS A 533 -2.14 -10.26 7.03
N LYS A 534 -1.52 -9.73 5.97
CA LYS A 534 -1.23 -8.29 5.80
C LYS A 534 -0.67 -7.60 7.07
N GLY A 535 0.34 -8.21 7.68
CA GLY A 535 1.01 -7.71 8.89
C GLY A 535 0.24 -7.90 10.22
N TYR A 536 -0.98 -8.44 10.22
CA TYR A 536 -1.65 -8.91 11.44
C TYR A 536 -1.39 -10.39 11.67
N ALA A 537 -1.06 -10.77 12.90
CA ALA A 537 -1.17 -12.16 13.38
C ALA A 537 -2.62 -12.41 13.79
N ARG A 538 -3.32 -13.33 13.12
CA ARG A 538 -4.71 -13.69 13.43
C ARG A 538 -4.76 -14.79 14.50
N LEU A 539 -5.50 -14.54 15.57
CA LEU A 539 -5.76 -15.50 16.65
C LEU A 539 -7.25 -15.89 16.61
N HIS A 540 -7.58 -16.89 15.80
CA HIS A 540 -8.94 -17.42 15.70
C HIS A 540 -9.19 -18.48 16.77
N ARG A 541 -10.16 -18.25 17.66
CA ARG A 541 -10.55 -19.22 18.70
C ARG A 541 -11.89 -18.86 19.36
N ALA A 542 -12.45 -19.83 20.08
CA ALA A 542 -13.39 -19.57 21.17
C ALA A 542 -12.68 -18.85 22.33
N TRP A 543 -13.08 -17.59 22.56
CA TRP A 543 -12.65 -16.76 23.68
C TRP A 543 -13.61 -16.88 24.86
N GLN A 544 -13.06 -16.86 26.06
CA GLN A 544 -13.73 -16.90 27.35
C GLN A 544 -13.26 -15.72 28.20
N ARG A 545 -14.02 -15.39 29.26
CA ARG A 545 -13.70 -14.25 30.12
C ARG A 545 -12.41 -14.49 30.90
N GLY A 546 -11.44 -13.59 30.71
CA GLY A 546 -10.15 -13.64 31.40
C GLY A 546 -9.07 -14.38 30.63
N ASP A 547 -9.32 -14.76 29.37
CA ASP A 547 -8.27 -15.13 28.43
C ASP A 547 -7.22 -14.02 28.31
N VAL A 548 -5.96 -14.40 28.15
CA VAL A 548 -4.82 -13.48 28.04
C VAL A 548 -4.03 -13.80 26.78
N VAL A 549 -3.71 -12.77 26.01
CA VAL A 549 -2.72 -12.80 24.92
C VAL A 549 -1.50 -12.01 25.35
N GLU A 550 -0.34 -12.62 25.28
CA GLU A 550 0.94 -12.02 25.65
C GLU A 550 1.78 -11.86 24.38
N LEU A 551 2.02 -10.62 23.95
CA LEU A 551 2.92 -10.31 22.84
C LEU A 551 4.27 -9.85 23.40
N ASN A 552 5.34 -10.23 22.72
CA ASN A 552 6.67 -9.67 22.92
C ASN A 552 7.23 -9.22 21.57
N LEU A 553 7.40 -7.92 21.42
CA LEU A 553 7.88 -7.24 20.22
C LEU A 553 9.33 -6.73 20.45
N PRO A 554 10.39 -7.42 20.00
CA PRO A 554 11.76 -7.01 20.28
C PRO A 554 12.07 -5.58 19.79
N MET A 555 12.50 -4.70 20.71
CA MET A 555 12.88 -3.32 20.44
C MET A 555 14.41 -3.10 20.53
N PRO A 556 15.21 -3.58 19.56
CA PRO A 556 16.63 -3.22 19.46
C PRO A 556 16.79 -1.75 19.04
N VAL A 557 17.97 -1.18 19.28
CA VAL A 557 18.35 0.08 18.63
C VAL A 557 18.73 -0.22 17.18
N GLN A 558 17.94 0.31 16.25
CA GLN A 558 18.18 0.21 14.82
C GLN A 558 18.89 1.47 14.32
N ARG A 559 19.93 1.27 13.50
CA ARG A 559 20.44 2.30 12.59
C ARG A 559 19.61 2.20 11.32
N ILE A 560 18.90 3.25 10.93
CA ILE A 560 18.11 3.29 9.70
C ILE A 560 18.88 4.05 8.64
N GLU A 561 18.84 3.56 7.40
CA GLU A 561 19.33 4.25 6.23
C GLU A 561 18.22 4.60 5.23
N ALA A 562 18.40 5.72 4.54
CA ALA A 562 17.53 6.20 3.46
C ALA A 562 17.99 5.68 2.10
N HIS A 563 17.03 5.57 1.18
CA HIS A 563 17.25 5.17 -0.20
C HIS A 563 18.37 6.03 -0.87
N PRO A 564 19.30 5.48 -1.66
CA PRO A 564 20.51 6.22 -2.09
C PRO A 564 20.24 7.41 -3.03
N LEU A 565 19.02 7.56 -3.53
CA LEU A 565 18.57 8.75 -4.26
C LEU A 565 18.24 9.93 -3.34
N VAL A 566 18.04 9.71 -2.03
CA VAL A 566 17.84 10.74 -1.00
C VAL A 566 19.19 11.38 -0.66
N LYS A 567 19.63 12.31 -1.52
CA LYS A 567 20.97 12.92 -1.45
C LYS A 567 21.28 13.64 -0.13
N ALA A 568 20.26 14.08 0.61
CA ALA A 568 20.42 14.72 1.92
C ALA A 568 20.92 13.75 3.01
N ASP A 569 20.63 12.45 2.86
CA ASP A 569 20.92 11.39 3.82
C ASP A 569 22.18 10.57 3.44
N ALA A 570 22.90 11.02 2.41
CA ALA A 570 24.18 10.48 1.95
C ALA A 570 25.18 10.37 3.14
N GLY A 571 25.74 9.16 3.33
CA GLY A 571 26.71 8.89 4.40
C GLY A 571 26.14 8.92 5.83
N ARG A 572 24.82 9.07 5.98
CA ARG A 572 24.14 9.22 7.27
C ARG A 572 23.31 8.01 7.65
N VAL A 573 22.99 7.94 8.94
CA VAL A 573 21.96 7.06 9.51
C VAL A 573 21.09 7.88 10.47
N ALA A 574 19.82 7.50 10.57
CA ALA A 574 18.96 7.90 11.67
C ALA A 574 18.95 6.78 12.73
N ILE A 575 18.64 7.12 13.98
CA ILE A 575 18.47 6.14 15.04
C ILE A 575 16.98 5.93 15.28
N GLN A 576 16.55 4.66 15.36
CA GLN A 576 15.16 4.29 15.69
C GLN A 576 15.17 3.17 16.75
N ARG A 577 14.19 3.17 17.66
CA ARG A 577 13.90 2.04 18.55
C ARG A 577 12.40 1.91 18.76
N GLY A 578 11.83 0.76 18.42
CA GLY A 578 10.38 0.61 18.35
C GLY A 578 9.80 1.60 17.32
N PRO A 579 8.67 2.28 17.63
CA PRO A 579 8.09 3.30 16.76
C PRO A 579 8.81 4.67 16.84
N ILE A 580 9.77 4.83 17.76
CA ILE A 580 10.40 6.12 18.06
C ILE A 580 11.65 6.34 17.21
N VAL A 581 11.65 7.40 16.40
CA VAL A 581 12.84 7.99 15.77
C VAL A 581 13.54 8.89 16.78
N TYR A 582 14.86 8.96 16.73
CA TYR A 582 15.71 9.70 17.67
C TYR A 582 16.50 10.83 16.97
N CYS A 583 16.83 11.87 17.72
CA CYS A 583 17.71 12.97 17.31
C CYS A 583 18.78 13.28 18.36
N PHE A 584 19.85 13.94 17.94
CA PHE A 584 20.89 14.48 18.81
C PHE A 584 20.66 15.99 19.00
N GLU A 585 20.57 16.47 20.24
CA GLU A 585 20.56 17.90 20.55
C GLU A 585 21.91 18.35 21.14
N GLN A 586 22.33 19.58 20.85
CA GLN A 586 23.57 20.18 21.34
C GLN A 586 23.69 20.16 22.87
N VAL A 587 22.57 20.33 23.59
CA VAL A 587 22.51 20.37 25.06
C VAL A 587 22.95 19.05 25.73
N ASP A 588 22.79 17.90 25.06
CA ASP A 588 23.24 16.58 25.58
C ASP A 588 24.65 16.19 25.12
N ASN A 589 25.22 16.91 24.15
CA ASN A 589 26.40 16.47 23.39
C ASN A 589 27.59 17.45 23.45
N GLY A 590 27.43 18.62 24.07
CA GLY A 590 28.55 19.51 24.46
C GLY A 590 29.28 20.19 23.30
N GLY A 591 28.72 20.18 22.09
CA GLY A 591 29.32 20.77 20.89
C GLY A 591 28.38 20.71 19.69
N PRO A 592 28.79 21.20 18.51
CA PRO A 592 27.96 21.22 17.30
C PRO A 592 27.54 19.80 16.89
N VAL A 593 26.24 19.48 16.93
CA VAL A 593 25.78 18.11 16.63
C VAL A 593 25.88 17.79 15.15
N LYS A 594 25.86 18.81 14.26
CA LYS A 594 26.10 18.62 12.82
C LYS A 594 27.44 17.94 12.53
N ASP A 595 28.44 18.13 13.40
CA ASP A 595 29.80 17.62 13.25
C ASP A 595 30.02 16.25 13.89
N LEU A 596 28.99 15.67 14.51
CA LEU A 596 29.02 14.29 14.98
C LEU A 596 29.14 13.29 13.83
N VAL A 597 29.98 12.28 14.08
CA VAL A 597 30.16 11.11 13.24
C VAL A 597 30.14 9.89 14.19
N LEU A 598 29.10 9.06 14.10
CA LEU A 598 29.03 7.81 14.87
C LEU A 598 30.21 6.89 14.48
N ALA A 599 30.72 6.12 15.44
CA ALA A 599 31.68 5.07 15.14
C ALA A 599 31.10 4.06 14.12
N ARG A 600 31.97 3.39 13.36
CA ARG A 600 31.58 2.43 12.31
C ARG A 600 30.69 1.29 12.83
N GLU A 601 31.02 0.81 14.03
CA GLU A 601 30.24 -0.16 14.81
C GLU A 601 29.97 0.43 16.20
N PRO A 602 28.99 1.35 16.30
CA PRO A 602 28.74 2.10 17.52
C PRO A 602 28.04 1.20 18.53
N LYS A 603 28.62 1.06 19.73
CA LYS A 603 28.01 0.31 20.83
C LYS A 603 26.89 1.15 21.43
N PHE A 604 25.66 0.65 21.30
CA PHE A 604 24.48 1.31 21.85
C PHE A 604 24.20 0.88 23.29
N THR A 605 23.78 1.83 24.12
CA THR A 605 23.13 1.56 25.41
C THR A 605 21.81 2.32 25.47
N VAL A 606 20.83 1.73 26.17
CA VAL A 606 19.46 2.25 26.30
C VAL A 606 19.18 2.48 27.77
N GLU A 607 18.69 3.66 28.13
CA GLU A 607 18.37 4.00 29.52
C GLU A 607 17.03 4.74 29.58
N HIS A 608 16.12 4.30 30.45
CA HIS A 608 14.91 5.06 30.72
C HIS A 608 15.18 6.16 31.75
N LYS A 609 14.80 7.40 31.43
CA LYS A 609 14.97 8.59 32.26
C LYS A 609 13.59 9.16 32.63
N PRO A 610 12.99 8.75 33.76
CA PRO A 610 11.65 9.19 34.15
C PRO A 610 11.58 10.72 34.36
N ASP A 611 12.64 11.32 34.91
CA ASP A 611 12.69 12.75 35.24
C ASP A 611 13.09 13.65 34.04
N LEU A 612 13.43 13.08 32.88
CA LEU A 612 13.81 13.82 31.68
C LEU A 612 12.62 13.87 30.71
N LEU A 613 12.28 15.08 30.24
CA LEU A 613 11.36 15.31 29.11
C LEU A 613 10.01 14.54 29.24
N GLY A 614 9.47 14.46 30.46
CA GLY A 614 8.21 13.77 30.73
C GLY A 614 8.28 12.24 30.74
N GLY A 615 9.49 11.67 30.91
CA GLY A 615 9.72 10.22 30.97
C GLY A 615 10.10 9.63 29.62
N VAL A 616 11.36 9.84 29.22
CA VAL A 616 11.89 9.36 27.93
C VAL A 616 12.91 8.24 28.08
N THR A 617 12.89 7.30 27.14
CA THR A 617 14.03 6.40 26.94
C THR A 617 15.05 7.09 26.05
N VAL A 618 16.29 7.21 26.51
CA VAL A 618 17.42 7.75 25.74
C VAL A 618 18.28 6.64 25.15
N VAL A 619 18.93 6.93 24.03
CA VAL A 619 19.91 6.04 23.40
C VAL A 619 21.27 6.71 23.44
N ARG A 620 22.28 6.04 23.99
CA ARG A 620 23.68 6.50 23.90
C ARG A 620 24.48 5.63 22.95
N ALA A 621 25.41 6.25 22.25
CA ALA A 621 26.32 5.63 21.31
C ALA A 621 27.75 6.16 21.50
N GLN A 622 28.73 5.52 20.85
CA GLN A 622 30.07 6.07 20.70
C GLN A 622 30.20 6.81 19.36
N ASP A 623 30.76 8.02 19.38
CA ASP A 623 31.26 8.67 18.17
C ASP A 623 32.61 8.05 17.74
N ARG A 624 33.08 8.41 16.54
CA ARG A 624 34.35 7.91 15.98
C ARG A 624 35.57 8.19 16.87
N ASP A 625 35.48 9.22 17.71
CA ASP A 625 36.53 9.71 18.60
C ASP A 625 36.41 9.06 20.00
N GLY A 626 35.52 8.07 20.15
CA GLY A 626 35.31 7.27 21.36
C GLY A 626 34.43 7.95 22.42
N ARG A 627 33.96 9.17 22.18
CA ARG A 627 33.14 9.95 23.13
C ARG A 627 31.72 9.38 23.16
N THR A 628 31.10 9.42 24.34
CA THR A 628 29.70 9.01 24.48
C THR A 628 28.79 10.15 24.05
N VAL A 629 28.01 9.93 23.00
CA VAL A 629 26.96 10.84 22.51
C VAL A 629 25.59 10.33 22.94
N THR A 630 24.64 11.23 23.18
CA THR A 630 23.28 10.91 23.61
C THR A 630 22.25 11.42 22.60
N ALA A 631 21.31 10.55 22.24
CA ALA A 631 20.15 10.86 21.43
C ALA A 631 18.86 10.69 22.25
N ILE A 632 17.90 11.59 22.01
CA ILE A 632 16.57 11.62 22.62
C ILE A 632 15.49 11.31 21.55
N PRO A 633 14.26 10.94 21.94
CA PRO A 633 13.13 10.83 21.01
C PRO A 633 12.93 12.12 20.21
N TYR A 634 12.71 12.01 18.90
CA TYR A 634 12.59 13.16 17.99
C TYR A 634 11.49 14.14 18.45
N TYR A 635 10.34 13.64 18.91
CA TYR A 635 9.26 14.52 19.38
C TYR A 635 9.68 15.44 20.55
N ALA A 636 10.68 15.03 21.34
CA ALA A 636 11.08 15.67 22.59
C ALA A 636 12.16 16.75 22.43
N TRP A 637 12.57 17.06 21.19
CA TRP A 637 13.49 18.15 20.88
C TRP A 637 12.87 19.54 21.11
N ASP A 638 13.71 20.59 21.10
CA ASP A 638 13.33 22.00 21.30
C ASP A 638 12.55 22.24 22.60
N HIS A 639 13.00 21.60 23.67
CA HIS A 639 12.34 21.61 24.99
C HIS A 639 13.18 22.21 26.12
N ARG A 640 14.42 22.62 25.81
CA ARG A 640 15.46 22.91 26.82
C ARG A 640 16.23 24.18 26.47
N GLN A 641 17.48 24.05 26.03
CA GLN A 641 18.32 25.19 25.64
C GLN A 641 18.35 25.28 24.10
N PRO A 642 18.24 26.48 23.50
CA PRO A 642 18.47 26.68 22.08
C PRO A 642 19.84 26.14 21.64
N GLY A 643 19.86 25.36 20.58
CA GLY A 643 21.08 24.76 20.04
C GLY A 643 20.83 23.91 18.80
N GLU A 644 21.90 23.40 18.20
CA GLU A 644 21.80 22.53 17.03
C GLU A 644 21.05 21.22 17.35
N MET A 645 20.31 20.71 16.35
CA MET A 645 19.64 19.41 16.38
C MET A 645 19.86 18.69 15.04
N ILE A 646 20.08 17.36 15.05
CA ILE A 646 20.01 16.51 13.85
C ILE A 646 19.34 15.15 14.11
N VAL A 647 18.55 14.68 13.14
CA VAL A 647 18.08 13.28 13.05
C VAL A 647 19.10 12.41 12.31
N TRP A 648 19.58 12.87 11.15
CA TRP A 648 20.48 12.12 10.27
C TRP A 648 21.96 12.42 10.57
N VAL A 649 22.55 11.61 11.44
CA VAL A 649 23.96 11.71 11.84
C VAL A 649 24.87 10.96 10.86
N ARG A 650 26.06 11.51 10.58
CA ARG A 650 27.07 10.83 9.77
C ARG A 650 27.57 9.58 10.50
N GLN A 651 27.97 8.54 9.77
CA GLN A 651 28.60 7.35 10.36
C GLN A 651 29.93 7.05 9.69
N ASP A 652 30.95 6.79 10.50
CA ASP A 652 32.27 6.38 10.03
C ASP A 652 32.20 5.11 9.18
N GLY A 653 32.99 5.09 8.10
CA GLY A 653 33.01 4.01 7.12
C GLY A 653 31.72 3.78 6.33
N LYS A 654 30.67 4.60 6.46
CA LYS A 654 29.48 4.54 5.60
C LYS A 654 29.73 5.36 4.31
N PRO A 655 29.53 4.81 3.10
CA PRO A 655 29.69 5.56 1.86
C PRO A 655 28.61 6.64 1.71
N GLU A 656 28.95 7.74 1.04
CA GLU A 656 28.00 8.80 0.71
C GLU A 656 27.02 8.38 -0.38
N SER A 657 27.51 7.67 -1.41
CA SER A 657 26.71 7.11 -2.52
C SER A 657 26.78 5.58 -2.56
N PRO A 658 26.10 4.84 -1.65
CA PRO A 658 25.95 3.39 -1.79
C PRO A 658 25.17 3.06 -3.08
N PRO A 659 25.44 1.91 -3.74
CA PRO A 659 24.68 1.49 -4.91
C PRO A 659 23.22 1.20 -4.52
N VAL A 660 22.28 1.48 -5.44
CA VAL A 660 20.89 1.04 -5.31
C VAL A 660 20.83 -0.46 -5.59
N ASP A 661 20.98 -1.24 -4.51
CA ASP A 661 20.83 -2.69 -4.52
C ASP A 661 19.35 -3.14 -4.45
N ALA A 662 19.16 -4.45 -4.50
CA ALA A 662 17.84 -5.09 -4.46
C ALA A 662 17.03 -4.86 -3.18
N THR A 663 17.68 -4.80 -2.03
CA THR A 663 16.98 -4.75 -0.74
C THR A 663 16.32 -3.38 -0.44
N TRP A 664 16.31 -2.49 -1.43
CA TRP A 664 15.55 -1.24 -1.53
C TRP A 664 14.16 -1.33 -2.18
N GLU A 665 13.73 -2.47 -2.75
CA GLU A 665 12.40 -2.55 -3.38
C GLU A 665 11.27 -2.18 -2.40
N GLY A 666 10.37 -1.29 -2.80
CA GLY A 666 9.28 -0.80 -1.96
C GLY A 666 9.73 -0.11 -0.67
N LYS A 667 10.95 0.45 -0.61
CA LYS A 667 11.51 1.02 0.63
C LYS A 667 12.23 2.34 0.39
N LEU A 668 11.70 3.38 1.04
CA LEU A 668 12.42 4.63 1.25
C LEU A 668 13.46 4.52 2.38
N TYR A 669 13.22 3.61 3.34
CA TYR A 669 14.04 3.41 4.54
C TYR A 669 14.22 1.91 4.87
N ARG A 670 15.39 1.53 5.39
CA ARG A 670 15.67 0.15 5.88
C ARG A 670 16.74 0.14 7.00
N PRO A 671 16.86 -0.94 7.79
CA PRO A 671 17.98 -1.10 8.73
C PRO A 671 19.35 -1.17 8.01
N TYR A 672 20.36 -0.48 8.56
CA TYR A 672 21.73 -0.44 8.03
C TYR A 672 22.58 -1.62 8.54
N ALA A 673 23.11 -2.41 7.61
CA ALA A 673 24.08 -3.47 7.86
C ALA A 673 25.47 -3.10 7.31
N PRO A 674 26.56 -3.16 8.10
CA PRO A 674 27.90 -2.86 7.62
C PRO A 674 28.45 -3.99 6.72
N SER A 675 29.18 -3.61 5.67
CA SER A 675 29.75 -4.54 4.69
C SER A 675 31.03 -5.24 5.20
N GLY A 676 30.91 -6.50 5.62
CA GLY A 676 32.08 -7.27 6.11
C GLY A 676 31.94 -8.80 6.30
N SER A 677 30.78 -9.41 6.05
CA SER A 677 30.46 -10.78 6.51
C SER A 677 30.77 -11.94 5.55
N HIS A 678 31.20 -11.70 4.30
CA HIS A 678 31.31 -12.75 3.27
C HIS A 678 32.67 -12.79 2.55
N ALA A 679 33.05 -14.00 2.08
CA ALA A 679 34.43 -14.37 1.78
C ALA A 679 34.79 -14.45 0.27
N ARG A 680 36.09 -14.60 -0.02
CA ARG A 680 36.79 -14.28 -1.29
C ARG A 680 36.68 -15.33 -2.44
N ARG A 681 37.15 -14.87 -3.63
CA ARG A 681 37.68 -15.58 -4.85
C ARG A 681 36.68 -15.72 -6.02
N GLY A 682 37.05 -15.55 -7.30
CA GLY A 682 38.34 -15.12 -7.90
C GLY A 682 38.39 -15.16 -9.45
N ASN A 683 39.33 -14.41 -10.04
CA ASN A 683 39.68 -14.20 -11.48
C ASN A 683 39.85 -15.47 -12.36
N ALA A 684 39.93 -15.47 -13.72
CA ALA A 684 39.51 -14.59 -14.85
C ALA A 684 39.98 -15.22 -16.22
N LEU A 685 39.90 -14.46 -17.35
CA LEU A 685 40.61 -14.58 -18.66
C LEU A 685 39.90 -15.26 -19.89
N PRO A 686 40.24 -14.90 -21.17
CA PRO A 686 39.22 -14.82 -22.26
C PRO A 686 39.58 -15.22 -23.73
N ALA A 687 38.54 -15.22 -24.59
CA ALA A 687 38.47 -14.81 -26.02
C ALA A 687 39.16 -15.59 -27.17
N THR A 688 38.42 -15.80 -28.29
CA THR A 688 38.73 -15.22 -29.64
C THR A 688 37.66 -15.50 -30.74
N ARG A 689 37.47 -14.50 -31.65
CA ARG A 689 37.28 -14.49 -33.14
C ARG A 689 36.88 -15.79 -33.92
N SER A 690 36.23 -15.79 -35.11
CA SER A 690 35.42 -14.83 -35.92
C SER A 690 35.04 -15.44 -37.31
N VAL A 691 34.00 -14.91 -37.99
CA VAL A 691 33.87 -14.59 -39.47
C VAL A 691 32.47 -14.92 -40.09
N GLU A 692 32.10 -14.09 -41.08
CA GLU A 692 30.91 -14.01 -41.95
C GLU A 692 30.59 -15.29 -42.77
N THR A 693 29.42 -15.49 -43.41
CA THR A 693 28.95 -14.79 -44.64
C THR A 693 27.45 -15.05 -45.01
N ARG A 694 26.93 -14.22 -45.93
CA ARG A 694 25.58 -14.11 -46.56
C ARG A 694 25.20 -15.35 -47.44
N ALA A 695 24.04 -15.53 -48.10
CA ALA A 695 22.92 -14.62 -48.49
C ALA A 695 21.65 -15.37 -49.03
N ARG A 696 20.46 -14.70 -49.04
CA ARG A 696 19.39 -14.61 -50.11
C ARG A 696 18.74 -15.91 -50.72
N ILE A 697 17.48 -15.98 -51.23
CA ILE A 697 16.26 -15.11 -51.34
C ILE A 697 15.03 -15.97 -51.80
N ARG A 698 13.79 -15.66 -51.32
CA ARG A 698 12.38 -15.78 -51.91
C ARG A 698 11.97 -16.95 -52.85
N LEU A 699 10.70 -17.36 -53.09
CA LEU A 699 9.30 -17.24 -52.57
C LEU A 699 8.50 -18.41 -53.28
N VAL A 700 7.17 -18.56 -53.47
CA VAL A 700 5.91 -17.77 -53.33
C VAL A 700 4.72 -18.74 -53.10
N SER A 701 3.76 -18.44 -52.21
CA SER A 701 2.29 -18.67 -52.36
C SER A 701 1.51 -18.40 -51.06
N ALA A 702 0.25 -17.95 -51.20
CA ALA A 702 -0.69 -17.53 -50.14
C ALA A 702 -2.11 -17.38 -50.77
N PRO A 703 -3.22 -17.11 -50.03
CA PRO A 703 -3.32 -16.93 -48.57
C PRO A 703 -4.42 -17.77 -47.88
N SER A 704 -4.36 -17.82 -46.55
CA SER A 704 -5.52 -17.81 -45.66
C SER A 704 -5.21 -16.87 -44.50
N GLU A 705 -6.22 -16.25 -43.89
CA GLU A 705 -6.08 -15.11 -42.96
C GLU A 705 -4.97 -15.32 -41.91
N SER A 706 -3.90 -14.52 -42.02
CA SER A 706 -2.63 -14.83 -41.36
C SER A 706 -2.62 -14.37 -39.90
N ALA A 707 -2.89 -15.31 -39.00
CA ALA A 707 -2.46 -15.19 -37.60
C ALA A 707 -0.93 -15.00 -37.54
N TRP A 708 -0.44 -14.09 -36.68
CA TRP A 708 1.00 -13.94 -36.48
C TRP A 708 1.61 -15.26 -36.01
N LYS A 709 2.79 -15.62 -36.55
CA LYS A 709 3.48 -16.87 -36.20
C LYS A 709 4.71 -16.60 -35.35
N VAL A 710 4.80 -17.28 -34.21
CA VAL A 710 6.05 -17.37 -33.45
C VAL A 710 7.06 -18.13 -34.31
N GLY A 711 8.13 -17.43 -34.71
CA GLY A 711 9.24 -18.02 -35.47
C GLY A 711 10.20 -18.78 -34.56
N THR A 712 11.50 -18.47 -34.64
CA THR A 712 12.54 -19.03 -33.76
C THR A 712 12.11 -18.98 -32.28
N PRO A 713 12.34 -20.05 -31.48
CA PRO A 713 11.96 -20.09 -30.06
C PRO A 713 12.44 -18.86 -29.30
N ILE A 714 11.61 -18.33 -28.41
CA ILE A 714 11.88 -17.06 -27.73
C ILE A 714 12.74 -17.30 -26.49
N VAL A 715 13.85 -16.58 -26.38
CA VAL A 715 14.61 -16.44 -25.14
C VAL A 715 14.76 -14.96 -24.85
N THR A 716 14.08 -14.49 -23.82
CA THR A 716 14.04 -13.08 -23.41
C THR A 716 14.17 -12.95 -21.90
N TYR A 717 13.89 -11.77 -21.36
CA TYR A 717 13.91 -11.46 -19.94
C TYR A 717 12.78 -10.49 -19.61
N TRP A 718 12.45 -10.36 -18.33
CA TRP A 718 11.73 -9.20 -17.82
C TRP A 718 12.71 -8.18 -17.25
N ALA A 719 12.40 -6.89 -17.36
CA ALA A 719 13.18 -5.75 -16.84
C ALA A 719 14.73 -5.83 -17.03
N GLY A 720 15.24 -5.07 -18.00
CA GLY A 720 16.68 -4.95 -18.26
C GLY A 720 17.12 -3.50 -18.43
N PRO A 721 18.44 -3.27 -18.55
CA PRO A 721 19.01 -1.93 -18.68
C PRO A 721 18.80 -1.39 -20.10
N PRO A 722 18.92 -0.07 -20.33
CA PRO A 722 18.82 0.53 -21.66
C PRO A 722 19.71 -0.16 -22.69
N LEU A 723 19.16 -0.49 -23.86
CA LEU A 723 19.83 -1.30 -24.87
C LEU A 723 20.94 -0.51 -25.58
N THR A 724 22.15 -0.54 -25.00
CA THR A 724 23.40 -0.06 -25.60
C THR A 724 24.10 -1.20 -26.37
N ASP A 725 25.06 -0.89 -27.25
CA ASP A 725 25.85 -1.91 -27.96
C ASP A 725 26.64 -2.86 -27.03
N ALA A 726 26.95 -2.44 -25.80
CA ALA A 726 27.58 -3.31 -24.80
C ALA A 726 26.56 -4.29 -24.19
N VAL A 727 25.39 -3.77 -23.79
CA VAL A 727 24.26 -4.56 -23.25
C VAL A 727 23.74 -5.56 -24.29
N ALA A 728 23.54 -5.12 -25.53
CA ALA A 728 23.11 -5.95 -26.65
C ALA A 728 24.11 -7.09 -26.94
N ARG A 729 25.41 -6.80 -26.97
CA ARG A 729 26.45 -7.84 -27.11
C ARG A 729 26.36 -8.87 -25.98
N GLN A 730 26.22 -8.43 -24.73
CA GLN A 730 26.12 -9.34 -23.59
C GLN A 730 24.86 -10.21 -23.67
N MET A 731 23.72 -9.65 -24.08
CA MET A 731 22.48 -10.42 -24.28
C MET A 731 22.64 -11.48 -25.38
N ALA A 732 23.21 -11.12 -26.53
CA ALA A 732 23.49 -12.07 -27.61
C ALA A 732 24.49 -13.16 -27.18
N GLU A 733 25.55 -12.79 -26.44
CA GLU A 733 26.50 -13.75 -25.87
C GLU A 733 25.84 -14.71 -24.87
N GLY A 734 24.97 -14.21 -24.00
CA GLY A 734 24.14 -14.96 -23.06
C GLY A 734 23.08 -15.85 -23.70
N GLY A 735 22.93 -15.83 -25.04
CA GLY A 735 21.96 -16.64 -25.77
C GLY A 735 20.53 -16.10 -25.74
N PHE A 736 20.32 -14.87 -25.26
CA PHE A 736 19.05 -14.16 -25.45
C PHE A 736 18.88 -13.82 -26.93
N ASN A 737 17.64 -13.90 -27.42
CA ASN A 737 17.33 -13.72 -28.84
C ASN A 737 16.11 -12.82 -29.10
N LEU A 738 15.56 -12.21 -28.05
CA LEU A 738 14.56 -11.15 -28.07
C LEU A 738 14.85 -10.20 -26.91
N VAL A 739 14.98 -8.90 -27.17
CA VAL A 739 15.34 -7.86 -26.19
C VAL A 739 14.37 -6.68 -26.21
N TRP A 740 14.24 -5.97 -25.09
CA TRP A 740 13.39 -4.79 -24.96
C TRP A 740 14.07 -3.56 -25.56
N CYS A 741 13.32 -2.70 -26.26
CA CYS A 741 13.86 -1.51 -26.92
C CYS A 741 12.83 -0.38 -27.08
N SER A 742 13.31 0.87 -27.13
CA SER A 742 12.60 1.97 -27.78
C SER A 742 12.84 1.98 -29.30
N GLU A 743 12.10 2.80 -30.05
CA GLU A 743 12.28 2.96 -31.52
C GLU A 743 13.75 3.25 -31.89
N GLN A 744 14.42 4.12 -31.13
CA GLN A 744 15.81 4.53 -31.36
C GLN A 744 16.83 3.40 -31.07
N GLN A 745 16.42 2.33 -30.40
CA GLN A 745 17.27 1.20 -30.02
C GLN A 745 17.10 -0.01 -30.95
N LEU A 746 16.16 0.03 -31.92
CA LEU A 746 15.96 -1.02 -32.91
C LEU A 746 17.24 -1.30 -33.73
N ASP A 747 17.97 -0.25 -34.12
CA ASP A 747 19.28 -0.35 -34.78
C ASP A 747 20.34 -1.06 -33.92
N VAL A 748 20.29 -0.89 -32.59
CA VAL A 748 21.20 -1.57 -31.66
C VAL A 748 20.89 -3.05 -31.64
N ALA A 749 19.62 -3.45 -31.52
CA ALA A 749 19.22 -4.86 -31.60
C ALA A 749 19.72 -5.49 -32.92
N GLN A 750 19.54 -4.79 -34.05
CA GLN A 750 19.99 -5.25 -35.37
C GLN A 750 21.50 -5.48 -35.44
N ARG A 751 22.33 -4.56 -34.91
CA ARG A 751 23.79 -4.67 -34.96
C ARG A 751 24.34 -5.93 -34.27
N HIS A 752 23.65 -6.45 -33.26
CA HIS A 752 24.06 -7.64 -32.51
C HIS A 752 23.23 -8.89 -32.88
N GLY A 753 22.45 -8.84 -33.96
CA GLY A 753 21.66 -9.98 -34.45
C GLY A 753 20.46 -10.35 -33.57
N LEU A 754 20.00 -9.43 -32.73
CA LEU A 754 18.89 -9.64 -31.80
C LEU A 754 17.55 -9.25 -32.42
N ARG A 755 16.49 -9.96 -32.04
CA ARG A 755 15.11 -9.52 -32.25
C ARG A 755 14.70 -8.53 -31.16
N ALA A 756 13.72 -7.69 -31.45
CA ALA A 756 13.34 -6.56 -30.63
C ALA A 756 11.85 -6.56 -30.26
N MET A 757 11.58 -6.32 -28.99
CA MET A 757 10.28 -6.05 -28.39
C MET A 757 10.17 -4.54 -28.18
N LEU A 758 9.36 -3.88 -29.00
CA LEU A 758 9.21 -2.43 -28.98
C LEU A 758 8.29 -1.98 -27.84
N THR A 759 8.76 -1.07 -27.01
CA THR A 759 7.95 -0.33 -26.02
C THR A 759 7.74 1.11 -26.45
N ASP A 760 6.49 1.58 -26.49
CA ASP A 760 6.11 2.98 -26.70
C ASP A 760 4.74 3.24 -26.03
N GLY A 761 4.50 4.44 -25.50
CA GLY A 761 3.23 4.79 -24.84
C GLY A 761 2.01 4.79 -25.77
N LEU A 762 2.23 4.91 -27.09
CA LEU A 762 1.18 4.78 -28.11
C LEU A 762 0.65 3.34 -28.26
N LEU A 763 1.36 2.33 -27.75
CA LEU A 763 0.96 0.91 -27.81
C LEU A 763 -0.10 0.54 -26.76
N SER A 764 -1.06 1.44 -26.50
CA SER A 764 -2.11 1.31 -25.49
C SER A 764 -3.51 1.45 -26.10
N PRO A 765 -4.56 0.75 -25.60
CA PRO A 765 -5.89 0.79 -26.23
C PRO A 765 -6.49 2.20 -26.32
N ALA A 766 -6.20 3.07 -25.34
CA ALA A 766 -6.65 4.46 -25.32
C ALA A 766 -6.12 5.31 -26.49
N ALA A 767 -5.03 4.91 -27.15
CA ALA A 767 -4.56 5.56 -28.37
C ALA A 767 -5.57 5.41 -29.52
N LEU A 768 -6.41 4.36 -29.52
CA LEU A 768 -7.41 4.16 -30.56
C LEU A 768 -8.63 5.07 -30.40
N ASP A 769 -8.98 5.47 -29.17
CA ASP A 769 -10.18 6.24 -28.88
C ASP A 769 -10.06 7.73 -29.29
N GLN A 770 -8.83 8.24 -29.44
CA GLN A 770 -8.55 9.60 -29.86
C GLN A 770 -7.96 9.63 -31.28
N PRO A 771 -8.61 10.26 -32.29
CA PRO A 771 -8.10 10.29 -33.67
C PRO A 771 -6.64 10.78 -33.81
N ALA A 772 -6.26 11.82 -33.07
CA ALA A 772 -4.91 12.39 -33.10
C ALA A 772 -3.84 11.55 -32.34
N GLN A 773 -4.23 10.54 -31.55
CA GLN A 773 -3.29 9.55 -31.01
C GLN A 773 -3.24 8.31 -31.91
N ARG A 774 -4.39 7.93 -32.49
CA ARG A 774 -4.52 6.88 -33.50
C ARG A 774 -3.63 7.17 -34.73
N GLU A 775 -3.62 8.41 -35.21
CA GLU A 775 -2.75 8.87 -36.29
C GLU A 775 -1.26 8.76 -35.93
N LYS A 776 -0.87 9.07 -34.68
CA LYS A 776 0.51 8.91 -34.21
C LYS A 776 0.91 7.44 -34.06
N LEU A 777 -0.01 6.58 -33.64
CA LEU A 777 0.19 5.13 -33.61
C LEU A 777 0.38 4.58 -35.03
N ASP A 778 -0.43 5.00 -35.99
CA ASP A 778 -0.25 4.63 -37.40
C ASP A 778 1.08 5.13 -37.96
N ALA A 779 1.49 6.35 -37.60
CA ALA A 779 2.80 6.90 -37.94
C ALA A 779 3.96 6.14 -37.27
N LEU A 780 3.81 5.67 -36.03
CA LEU A 780 4.80 4.83 -35.34
C LEU A 780 4.92 3.48 -36.06
N ILE A 781 3.80 2.78 -36.27
CA ILE A 781 3.74 1.50 -36.98
C ILE A 781 4.38 1.64 -38.36
N ALA A 782 4.06 2.70 -39.12
CA ALA A 782 4.60 2.93 -40.45
C ALA A 782 6.14 3.09 -40.48
N ARG A 783 6.75 3.69 -39.43
CA ARG A 783 8.21 3.78 -39.29
C ARG A 783 8.84 2.44 -38.92
N VAL A 784 8.29 1.74 -37.93
CA VAL A 784 8.95 0.56 -37.33
C VAL A 784 8.67 -0.77 -38.02
N ARG A 785 7.52 -0.94 -38.69
CA ARG A 785 7.07 -2.23 -39.27
C ARG A 785 7.99 -2.84 -40.34
N ASN A 786 8.90 -2.05 -40.89
CA ASN A 786 9.88 -2.51 -41.88
C ASN A 786 11.28 -2.71 -41.28
N HIS A 787 11.46 -2.49 -39.97
CA HIS A 787 12.76 -2.55 -39.33
C HIS A 787 13.20 -4.01 -39.10
N PRO A 788 14.32 -4.49 -39.68
CA PRO A 788 14.69 -5.91 -39.66
C PRO A 788 14.86 -6.58 -38.28
N ALA A 789 15.10 -5.79 -37.22
CA ALA A 789 15.15 -6.29 -35.85
C ALA A 789 13.78 -6.37 -35.14
N LEU A 790 12.72 -5.70 -35.62
CA LEU A 790 11.41 -5.75 -34.96
C LEU A 790 10.85 -7.18 -34.95
N TYR A 791 10.18 -7.56 -33.88
CA TYR A 791 9.54 -8.87 -33.76
C TYR A 791 8.19 -8.82 -33.05
N CYS A 792 8.06 -7.96 -32.04
CA CYS A 792 6.80 -7.78 -31.33
C CYS A 792 6.65 -6.37 -30.72
N TYR A 793 5.41 -6.00 -30.45
CA TYR A 793 4.99 -4.81 -29.72
C TYR A 793 4.65 -5.19 -28.28
N PHE A 794 5.34 -4.62 -27.30
CA PHE A 794 4.91 -4.75 -25.90
C PHE A 794 3.69 -3.85 -25.67
N ILE A 795 2.61 -4.43 -25.16
CA ILE A 795 1.35 -3.71 -24.93
C ILE A 795 1.15 -3.40 -23.44
N THR A 796 1.14 -4.42 -22.59
CA THR A 796 0.90 -4.25 -21.15
C THR A 796 1.30 -5.51 -20.35
N ASP A 797 1.37 -5.33 -19.03
CA ASP A 797 1.65 -6.36 -18.03
C ASP A 797 0.40 -6.58 -17.16
N GLU A 798 0.21 -7.82 -16.71
CA GLU A 798 -0.91 -8.29 -15.87
C GLU A 798 -2.27 -7.55 -16.05
N PRO A 799 -2.89 -7.53 -17.25
CA PRO A 799 -4.18 -6.87 -17.43
C PRO A 799 -5.33 -7.69 -16.83
N SER A 800 -6.19 -7.04 -16.05
CA SER A 800 -7.45 -7.65 -15.61
C SER A 800 -8.37 -7.95 -16.80
N ALA A 801 -9.23 -8.97 -16.70
CA ALA A 801 -10.07 -9.38 -17.83
C ALA A 801 -11.06 -8.30 -18.32
N GLY A 802 -11.40 -7.32 -17.47
CA GLY A 802 -12.17 -6.14 -17.87
C GLY A 802 -11.48 -5.29 -18.96
N ALA A 803 -10.15 -5.40 -19.11
CA ALA A 803 -9.39 -4.76 -20.19
C ALA A 803 -9.37 -5.58 -21.49
N PHE A 804 -9.75 -6.87 -21.49
CA PHE A 804 -9.67 -7.74 -22.66
C PHE A 804 -10.44 -7.21 -23.89
N PRO A 805 -11.66 -6.63 -23.77
CA PRO A 805 -12.35 -6.05 -24.92
C PRO A 805 -11.63 -4.85 -25.56
N ALA A 806 -10.85 -4.11 -24.77
CA ALA A 806 -10.03 -2.99 -25.28
C ALA A 806 -8.70 -3.50 -25.88
N LEU A 807 -8.07 -4.50 -25.25
CA LEU A 807 -6.88 -5.17 -25.78
C LEU A 807 -7.18 -5.90 -27.10
N GLY A 808 -8.32 -6.58 -27.22
CA GLY A 808 -8.73 -7.24 -28.47
C GLY A 808 -8.91 -6.27 -29.64
N LYS A 809 -9.44 -5.06 -29.40
CA LYS A 809 -9.46 -3.98 -30.40
C LYS A 809 -8.05 -3.60 -30.84
N LEU A 810 -7.12 -3.41 -29.89
CA LEU A 810 -5.73 -3.06 -30.21
C LEU A 810 -4.97 -4.19 -30.93
N PHE A 811 -5.17 -5.45 -30.54
CA PHE A 811 -4.58 -6.61 -31.20
C PHE A 811 -5.08 -6.74 -32.64
N ALA A 812 -6.38 -6.53 -32.90
CA ALA A 812 -6.91 -6.49 -34.26
C ALA A 812 -6.35 -5.30 -35.07
N TYR A 813 -6.30 -4.10 -34.46
CA TYR A 813 -5.81 -2.87 -35.08
C TYR A 813 -4.34 -2.93 -35.51
N LEU A 814 -3.48 -3.51 -34.65
CA LEU A 814 -2.07 -3.76 -34.94
C LEU A 814 -1.93 -4.81 -36.06
N ARG A 815 -2.68 -5.91 -35.99
CA ARG A 815 -2.65 -7.00 -36.99
C ARG A 815 -3.07 -6.56 -38.39
N GLU A 816 -3.97 -5.59 -38.49
CA GLU A 816 -4.39 -4.95 -39.76
C GLU A 816 -3.23 -4.16 -40.41
N ARG A 817 -2.39 -3.48 -39.61
CA ARG A 817 -1.36 -2.53 -40.09
C ARG A 817 0.05 -3.13 -40.17
N ASP A 818 0.31 -4.11 -39.31
CA ASP A 818 1.51 -4.94 -39.27
C ASP A 818 1.12 -6.41 -39.01
N PRO A 819 0.79 -7.17 -40.07
CA PRO A 819 0.57 -8.61 -39.99
C PRO A 819 1.88 -9.43 -39.86
N ALA A 820 3.05 -8.79 -39.72
CA ALA A 820 4.34 -9.47 -39.54
C ALA A 820 4.78 -9.54 -38.07
N HIS A 821 4.53 -8.50 -37.27
CA HIS A 821 5.02 -8.40 -35.89
C HIS A 821 3.88 -8.49 -34.86
N MET A 822 4.03 -9.39 -33.88
CA MET A 822 2.95 -9.72 -32.96
C MET A 822 2.79 -8.72 -31.81
N ALA A 823 1.56 -8.53 -31.32
CA ALA A 823 1.33 -7.90 -30.03
C ALA A 823 1.64 -8.88 -28.88
N TYR A 824 2.29 -8.39 -27.82
CA TYR A 824 2.74 -9.14 -26.65
C TYR A 824 2.11 -8.55 -25.36
N VAL A 825 1.58 -9.44 -24.53
CA VAL A 825 1.00 -9.16 -23.21
C VAL A 825 1.42 -10.28 -22.27
N ASN A 826 1.76 -9.93 -21.03
CA ASN A 826 1.93 -10.88 -19.93
C ASN A 826 0.63 -10.95 -19.10
N LEU A 827 0.24 -12.14 -18.65
CA LEU A 827 -0.98 -12.39 -17.87
C LEU A 827 -0.67 -12.69 -16.41
N PHE A 828 -1.68 -12.43 -15.56
CA PHE A 828 -1.74 -12.93 -14.20
C PHE A 828 -1.53 -14.47 -14.10
N PRO A 829 -0.83 -14.97 -13.08
CA PRO A 829 -0.84 -16.38 -12.67
C PRO A 829 -2.08 -16.80 -11.87
N THR A 830 -2.16 -18.09 -11.51
CA THR A 830 -3.17 -18.65 -10.59
C THR A 830 -3.18 -18.04 -9.19
N TYR A 831 -2.17 -17.23 -8.82
CA TYR A 831 -2.16 -16.46 -7.59
C TYR A 831 -3.15 -15.28 -7.58
N ALA A 832 -3.53 -14.78 -8.76
CA ALA A 832 -4.40 -13.61 -8.87
C ALA A 832 -5.82 -13.93 -8.41
N ASN A 833 -6.46 -12.94 -7.80
CA ASN A 833 -7.79 -13.12 -7.23
C ASN A 833 -8.90 -13.00 -8.29
N ASN A 834 -10.09 -13.51 -7.96
CA ASN A 834 -11.26 -13.54 -8.83
C ASN A 834 -11.64 -12.18 -9.45
N GLN A 835 -11.39 -11.05 -8.77
CA GLN A 835 -11.62 -9.71 -9.33
C GLN A 835 -10.59 -9.33 -10.40
N GLN A 836 -9.31 -9.66 -10.20
CA GLN A 836 -8.26 -9.50 -11.22
C GLN A 836 -8.54 -10.38 -12.44
N LEU A 837 -8.91 -11.64 -12.19
CA LEU A 837 -9.24 -12.62 -13.22
C LEU A 837 -10.54 -12.28 -13.97
N GLY A 838 -11.45 -11.51 -13.37
CA GLY A 838 -12.78 -11.17 -13.93
C GLY A 838 -13.78 -12.33 -13.89
N THR A 839 -13.61 -13.25 -12.93
CA THR A 839 -14.31 -14.54 -12.87
C THR A 839 -14.77 -14.86 -11.45
N GLN A 840 -15.39 -16.02 -11.24
CA GLN A 840 -15.83 -16.51 -9.93
C GLN A 840 -15.57 -18.02 -9.80
N GLY A 841 -15.52 -18.53 -8.57
CA GLY A 841 -15.25 -19.92 -8.26
C GLY A 841 -13.92 -20.12 -7.52
N ASP A 842 -13.45 -21.37 -7.50
CA ASP A 842 -12.12 -21.76 -7.03
C ASP A 842 -11.03 -21.40 -8.06
N THR A 843 -9.75 -21.48 -7.66
CA THR A 843 -8.59 -21.16 -8.51
C THR A 843 -8.59 -21.87 -9.86
N VAL A 844 -9.04 -23.13 -9.95
CA VAL A 844 -9.03 -23.89 -11.22
C VAL A 844 -10.16 -23.39 -12.12
N THR A 845 -11.37 -23.25 -11.60
CA THR A 845 -12.52 -22.75 -12.36
C THR A 845 -12.32 -21.30 -12.82
N ALA A 846 -11.92 -20.43 -11.89
CA ALA A 846 -11.70 -19.00 -12.12
C ALA A 846 -10.59 -18.74 -13.16
N TYR A 847 -9.48 -19.49 -13.10
CA TYR A 847 -8.36 -19.31 -14.02
C TYR A 847 -8.62 -19.92 -15.41
N ARG A 848 -9.34 -21.04 -15.50
CA ARG A 848 -9.78 -21.61 -16.79
C ARG A 848 -10.63 -20.63 -17.58
N GLU A 849 -11.59 -19.99 -16.91
CA GLU A 849 -12.47 -19.00 -17.53
C GLU A 849 -11.69 -17.73 -17.93
N HIS A 850 -10.73 -17.28 -17.12
CA HIS A 850 -9.84 -16.16 -17.47
C HIS A 850 -9.05 -16.41 -18.75
N LEU A 851 -8.41 -17.59 -18.87
CA LEU A 851 -7.68 -17.98 -20.08
C LEU A 851 -8.60 -18.11 -21.29
N ARG A 852 -9.81 -18.66 -21.12
CA ARG A 852 -10.81 -18.75 -22.19
C ARG A 852 -11.21 -17.37 -22.70
N GLN A 853 -11.54 -16.43 -21.81
CA GLN A 853 -11.87 -15.05 -22.17
C GLN A 853 -10.70 -14.36 -22.89
N TYR A 854 -9.46 -14.52 -22.42
CA TYR A 854 -8.29 -13.94 -23.09
C TYR A 854 -8.11 -14.48 -24.52
N LEU A 855 -8.16 -15.80 -24.68
CA LEU A 855 -7.97 -16.46 -25.97
C LEU A 855 -9.08 -16.11 -26.98
N GLU A 856 -10.33 -16.03 -26.53
CA GLU A 856 -11.48 -15.69 -27.40
C GLU A 856 -11.57 -14.20 -27.75
N ILE A 857 -11.33 -13.30 -26.78
CA ILE A 857 -11.56 -11.86 -26.92
C ILE A 857 -10.33 -11.16 -27.50
N VAL A 858 -9.14 -11.44 -26.96
CA VAL A 858 -7.89 -10.77 -27.37
C VAL A 858 -7.29 -11.45 -28.60
N LYS A 859 -7.53 -12.76 -28.77
CA LYS A 859 -7.00 -13.59 -29.87
C LYS A 859 -5.48 -13.42 -30.02
N PRO A 860 -4.69 -13.76 -28.98
CA PRO A 860 -3.24 -13.62 -28.97
C PRO A 860 -2.57 -14.62 -29.93
N SER A 861 -1.33 -14.34 -30.32
CA SER A 861 -0.47 -15.28 -31.05
C SER A 861 0.62 -15.93 -30.19
N LEU A 862 0.72 -15.51 -28.92
CA LEU A 862 1.52 -16.11 -27.86
C LEU A 862 0.82 -15.82 -26.53
N VAL A 863 0.68 -16.81 -25.66
CA VAL A 863 0.32 -16.58 -24.24
C VAL A 863 1.59 -16.43 -23.41
N SER A 864 1.67 -15.40 -22.58
CA SER A 864 2.73 -15.22 -21.57
C SER A 864 2.11 -15.04 -20.19
N TRP A 865 2.77 -15.56 -19.17
CA TRP A 865 2.49 -15.34 -17.74
C TRP A 865 3.77 -15.61 -16.94
N ASP A 866 3.90 -15.01 -15.77
CA ASP A 866 4.95 -15.33 -14.80
C ASP A 866 4.44 -16.22 -13.67
N HIS A 867 5.24 -17.21 -13.24
CA HIS A 867 4.94 -17.99 -12.05
C HIS A 867 6.21 -18.53 -11.40
N TYR A 868 6.45 -18.15 -10.15
CA TYR A 868 7.71 -18.39 -9.44
C TYR A 868 7.65 -19.63 -8.54
N GLN A 869 8.63 -20.53 -8.66
CA GLN A 869 8.63 -21.82 -7.95
C GLN A 869 9.27 -21.75 -6.55
N PHE A 870 10.35 -20.99 -6.40
CA PHE A 870 11.29 -21.14 -5.30
C PHE A 870 11.08 -20.06 -4.23
N ALA A 871 10.25 -20.38 -3.24
CA ALA A 871 10.14 -19.61 -2.03
C ALA A 871 11.23 -19.99 -1.01
N VAL A 872 11.48 -19.11 -0.04
CA VAL A 872 12.29 -19.38 1.16
C VAL A 872 11.64 -20.46 2.02
N ALA A 873 10.30 -20.53 2.04
CA ALA A 873 9.53 -21.51 2.78
C ALA A 873 9.47 -22.91 2.12
N GLY A 874 9.95 -23.05 0.87
CA GLY A 874 9.88 -24.29 0.09
C GLY A 874 9.40 -24.06 -1.35
N ASP A 875 8.97 -25.14 -2.00
CA ASP A 875 8.54 -25.13 -3.39
C ASP A 875 7.05 -24.81 -3.53
N ASN A 876 6.69 -23.93 -4.47
CA ASN A 876 5.31 -23.50 -4.65
C ASN A 876 4.40 -24.63 -5.17
N ASP A 877 3.28 -24.88 -4.49
CA ASP A 877 2.37 -25.98 -4.82
C ASP A 877 1.41 -25.68 -5.98
N GLN A 878 1.45 -24.48 -6.58
CA GLN A 878 0.66 -24.13 -7.77
C GLN A 878 1.45 -24.08 -9.09
N TYR A 879 2.78 -24.18 -9.09
CA TYR A 879 3.59 -24.00 -10.32
C TYR A 879 3.20 -24.98 -11.44
N PHE A 880 3.01 -26.26 -11.09
CA PHE A 880 2.55 -27.28 -12.03
C PHE A 880 1.05 -27.19 -12.35
N LEU A 881 0.25 -26.60 -11.46
CA LEU A 881 -1.16 -26.30 -11.71
C LEU A 881 -1.30 -25.22 -12.77
N ASN A 882 -0.61 -24.08 -12.63
CA ASN A 882 -0.65 -23.01 -13.61
C ASN A 882 -0.08 -23.47 -14.97
N LEU A 883 1.02 -24.23 -14.97
CA LEU A 883 1.60 -24.81 -16.20
C LEU A 883 0.62 -25.77 -16.90
N ALA A 884 -0.07 -26.65 -16.16
CA ALA A 884 -1.05 -27.56 -16.73
C ALA A 884 -2.26 -26.82 -17.33
N LEU A 885 -2.76 -25.79 -16.64
CA LEU A 885 -3.90 -24.99 -17.08
C LEU A 885 -3.58 -24.18 -18.34
N ILE A 886 -2.42 -23.51 -18.38
CA ILE A 886 -1.95 -22.79 -19.58
C ILE A 886 -1.75 -23.77 -20.73
N ARG A 887 -1.03 -24.88 -20.52
CA ARG A 887 -0.80 -25.91 -21.54
C ARG A 887 -2.11 -26.38 -22.15
N GLN A 888 -3.10 -26.71 -21.34
CA GLN A 888 -4.38 -27.22 -21.82
C GLN A 888 -5.14 -26.18 -22.66
N ALA A 889 -5.24 -24.94 -22.18
CA ALA A 889 -5.93 -23.87 -22.90
C ALA A 889 -5.22 -23.52 -24.22
N CYS A 890 -3.90 -23.42 -24.20
CA CYS A 890 -3.06 -23.15 -25.36
C CYS A 890 -3.15 -24.26 -26.43
N GLN A 891 -3.22 -25.52 -26.02
CA GLN A 891 -3.45 -26.65 -26.92
C GLN A 891 -4.84 -26.65 -27.55
N GLN A 892 -5.88 -26.31 -26.77
CA GLN A 892 -7.25 -26.21 -27.27
C GLN A 892 -7.41 -25.05 -28.28
N ALA A 893 -6.71 -23.94 -28.07
CA ALA A 893 -6.70 -22.80 -28.99
C ALA A 893 -5.68 -22.92 -30.14
N ASN A 894 -4.78 -23.92 -30.11
CA ASN A 894 -3.62 -24.03 -31.01
C ASN A 894 -2.73 -22.76 -31.02
N VAL A 895 -2.50 -22.17 -29.84
CA VAL A 895 -1.67 -20.98 -29.60
C VAL A 895 -0.41 -21.39 -28.83
N PRO A 896 0.80 -20.98 -29.22
CA PRO A 896 2.02 -21.27 -28.46
C PRO A 896 2.08 -20.43 -27.17
N PHE A 897 2.90 -20.86 -26.21
CA PHE A 897 3.10 -20.11 -24.96
C PHE A 897 4.57 -19.93 -24.58
N LEU A 898 4.81 -18.90 -23.78
CA LEU A 898 6.06 -18.56 -23.12
C LEU A 898 5.80 -18.51 -21.61
N GLN A 899 6.66 -19.12 -20.80
CA GLN A 899 6.64 -18.91 -19.35
C GLN A 899 7.70 -17.87 -18.98
N ILE A 900 7.35 -16.92 -18.12
CA ILE A 900 8.35 -16.13 -17.39
C ILE A 900 8.68 -16.89 -16.09
N VAL A 901 9.94 -17.28 -15.94
CA VAL A 901 10.42 -18.05 -14.79
C VAL A 901 11.28 -17.20 -13.86
N GLN A 902 11.42 -17.66 -12.62
CA GLN A 902 12.21 -17.01 -11.58
C GLN A 902 13.70 -17.02 -11.95
N ALA A 903 14.34 -15.84 -11.87
CA ALA A 903 15.80 -15.68 -11.96
C ALA A 903 16.34 -14.71 -10.88
N CYS A 904 15.52 -14.28 -9.93
CA CYS A 904 15.88 -13.35 -8.85
C CYS A 904 14.97 -13.55 -7.61
N THR A 905 15.19 -12.73 -6.57
CA THR A 905 14.14 -12.40 -5.57
C THR A 905 13.33 -11.20 -6.03
N TRP A 906 12.03 -11.16 -5.71
CA TRP A 906 11.16 -9.99 -5.91
C TRP A 906 10.24 -9.70 -4.70
N THR A 907 10.27 -10.58 -3.70
CA THR A 907 9.80 -10.31 -2.33
C THR A 907 10.73 -11.03 -1.35
N PRO A 908 10.70 -10.71 -0.04
CA PRO A 908 11.43 -11.46 0.98
C PRO A 908 11.02 -12.94 1.12
N SER A 909 9.88 -13.36 0.56
CA SER A 909 9.47 -14.77 0.57
C SER A 909 10.09 -15.59 -0.56
N MET A 910 10.74 -14.96 -1.54
CA MET A 910 11.39 -15.62 -2.69
C MET A 910 12.91 -15.68 -2.51
N ARG A 911 13.54 -16.76 -2.97
CA ARG A 911 15.00 -16.96 -2.91
C ARG A 911 15.64 -16.88 -4.30
N VAL A 912 16.93 -16.54 -4.36
CA VAL A 912 17.70 -16.59 -5.62
C VAL A 912 17.83 -18.05 -6.06
N PRO A 913 17.45 -18.43 -7.30
CA PRO A 913 17.65 -19.78 -7.79
C PRO A 913 19.13 -20.12 -8.01
N THR A 914 19.51 -21.37 -7.74
CA THR A 914 20.82 -21.91 -8.13
C THR A 914 20.86 -22.27 -9.62
N ALA A 915 22.06 -22.52 -10.17
CA ALA A 915 22.21 -22.96 -11.57
C ALA A 915 21.47 -24.28 -11.89
N ASP A 916 21.33 -25.18 -10.91
CA ASP A 916 20.59 -26.43 -11.05
C ASP A 916 19.07 -26.22 -11.00
N GLU A 917 18.62 -25.19 -10.28
CA GLU A 917 17.22 -24.76 -10.22
C GLU A 917 16.80 -23.94 -11.43
N MET A 918 17.70 -23.14 -12.02
CA MET A 918 17.50 -22.57 -13.35
C MET A 918 17.36 -23.66 -14.41
N ARG A 919 18.16 -24.74 -14.32
CA ARG A 919 18.02 -25.90 -15.23
C ARG A 919 16.67 -26.58 -15.05
N TYR A 920 16.24 -26.83 -13.81
CA TYR A 920 14.91 -27.36 -13.50
C TYR A 920 13.80 -26.55 -14.17
N LEU A 921 13.79 -25.22 -13.97
CA LEU A 921 12.80 -24.32 -14.59
C LEU A 921 12.82 -24.39 -16.12
N VAL A 922 14.01 -24.36 -16.74
CA VAL A 922 14.18 -24.45 -18.19
C VAL A 922 13.62 -25.76 -18.74
N TYR A 923 13.97 -26.90 -18.14
CA TYR A 923 13.55 -28.21 -18.63
C TYR A 923 12.09 -28.55 -18.29
N SER A 924 11.54 -28.10 -17.16
CA SER A 924 10.10 -28.23 -16.88
C SER A 924 9.25 -27.37 -17.84
N THR A 925 9.69 -26.15 -18.13
CA THR A 925 9.05 -25.25 -19.12
C THR A 925 9.01 -25.89 -20.50
N LEU A 926 10.12 -26.49 -20.95
CA LEU A 926 10.18 -27.26 -22.20
C LEU A 926 9.26 -28.49 -22.17
N ALA A 927 9.25 -29.26 -21.07
CA ALA A 927 8.47 -30.51 -20.98
C ALA A 927 6.96 -30.28 -21.07
N TYR A 928 6.47 -29.15 -20.54
CA TYR A 928 5.07 -28.75 -20.71
C TYR A 928 4.73 -28.25 -22.13
N GLY A 929 5.75 -27.95 -22.95
CA GLY A 929 5.60 -27.59 -24.37
C GLY A 929 5.67 -26.10 -24.68
N ALA A 930 6.34 -25.30 -23.84
CA ALA A 930 6.57 -23.89 -24.14
C ALA A 930 7.45 -23.70 -25.39
N GLN A 931 7.13 -22.69 -26.20
CA GLN A 931 7.96 -22.27 -27.34
C GLN A 931 8.79 -21.01 -27.02
N GLY A 932 8.68 -20.50 -25.80
CA GLY A 932 9.50 -19.41 -25.31
C GLY A 932 9.74 -19.48 -23.82
N ILE A 933 10.78 -18.80 -23.37
CA ILE A 933 11.08 -18.57 -21.96
C ILE A 933 11.53 -17.12 -21.76
N SER A 934 11.09 -16.55 -20.65
CA SER A 934 11.59 -15.28 -20.13
C SER A 934 12.08 -15.48 -18.70
N TYR A 935 13.01 -14.63 -18.26
CA TYR A 935 13.59 -14.67 -16.93
C TYR A 935 13.32 -13.36 -16.20
N TYR A 936 12.61 -13.45 -15.08
CA TYR A 936 12.36 -12.33 -14.18
C TYR A 936 13.47 -12.28 -13.13
N VAL A 937 14.41 -11.33 -13.15
CA VAL A 937 14.63 -10.21 -14.09
C VAL A 937 16.06 -10.25 -14.67
N TYR A 938 16.32 -9.51 -15.76
CA TYR A 938 17.69 -9.34 -16.25
C TYR A 938 18.52 -8.50 -15.26
N CYS A 939 18.10 -7.26 -15.01
CA CYS A 939 18.51 -6.47 -13.86
C CYS A 939 17.49 -5.36 -13.60
N HIS A 940 17.08 -5.18 -12.35
CA HIS A 940 16.14 -4.14 -11.95
C HIS A 940 16.40 -3.71 -10.49
N PRO A 941 16.28 -2.42 -10.14
CA PRO A 941 16.38 -1.95 -8.76
C PRO A 941 15.26 -2.57 -7.92
N GLY A 942 15.64 -3.47 -7.01
CA GLY A 942 14.72 -4.25 -6.18
C GLY A 942 15.01 -5.76 -6.16
N HIS A 943 15.65 -6.27 -7.21
CA HIS A 943 15.67 -7.71 -7.48
C HIS A 943 17.02 -8.37 -7.17
N THR A 944 17.08 -9.21 -6.12
CA THR A 944 18.37 -9.80 -5.69
C THR A 944 18.76 -10.93 -6.61
N GLY A 945 20.02 -10.95 -7.02
CA GLY A 945 20.59 -12.09 -7.76
C GLY A 945 20.06 -12.27 -9.18
N GLY A 946 19.53 -11.22 -9.81
CA GLY A 946 19.15 -11.23 -11.23
C GLY A 946 20.29 -11.62 -12.18
N ILE A 947 20.00 -11.72 -13.46
CA ILE A 947 20.94 -12.24 -14.49
C ILE A 947 22.22 -11.40 -14.55
N ALA A 948 22.10 -10.08 -14.45
CA ALA A 948 23.20 -9.14 -14.31
C ALA A 948 23.00 -8.23 -13.08
N LEU A 949 24.09 -7.64 -12.60
CA LEU A 949 24.06 -6.53 -11.65
C LEU A 949 23.70 -5.22 -12.40
N PRO A 950 23.28 -4.14 -11.70
CA PRO A 950 22.89 -2.87 -12.34
C PRO A 950 23.98 -2.16 -13.14
N ASP A 951 25.26 -2.47 -12.89
CA ASP A 951 26.42 -1.99 -13.66
C ASP A 951 26.66 -2.80 -14.96
N GLY A 952 25.86 -3.84 -15.20
CA GLY A 952 25.98 -4.79 -16.30
C GLY A 952 26.73 -6.08 -15.93
N THR A 953 27.40 -6.15 -14.78
CA THR A 953 28.26 -7.29 -14.41
C THR A 953 27.47 -8.62 -14.37
N PRO A 954 27.84 -9.64 -15.16
CA PRO A 954 27.20 -10.95 -15.11
C PRO A 954 27.20 -11.62 -13.73
N THR A 955 26.07 -12.22 -13.34
CA THR A 955 25.98 -13.06 -12.13
C THR A 955 26.17 -14.55 -12.48
N PRO A 956 26.31 -15.45 -11.49
CA PRO A 956 26.35 -16.89 -11.74
C PRO A 956 25.13 -17.41 -12.53
N ILE A 957 23.97 -16.75 -12.44
CA ILE A 957 22.79 -17.10 -13.23
C ILE A 957 23.02 -16.80 -14.72
N TYR A 958 23.60 -15.66 -15.12
CA TYR A 958 23.98 -15.42 -16.52
C TYR A 958 24.92 -16.51 -17.06
N HIS A 959 25.88 -16.97 -16.26
CA HIS A 959 26.81 -18.02 -16.67
C HIS A 959 26.11 -19.38 -16.88
N ALA A 960 25.12 -19.72 -16.05
CA ALA A 960 24.27 -20.90 -16.27
C ALA A 960 23.37 -20.72 -17.51
N LEU A 961 22.68 -19.58 -17.61
CA LEU A 961 21.78 -19.26 -18.72
C LEU A 961 22.51 -19.19 -20.07
N LYS A 962 23.79 -18.81 -20.11
CA LYS A 962 24.60 -18.83 -21.34
C LYS A 962 24.63 -20.21 -22.01
N THR A 963 24.55 -21.30 -21.25
CA THR A 963 24.38 -22.65 -21.81
C THR A 963 22.89 -23.02 -21.94
N LEU A 964 22.10 -22.84 -20.88
CA LEU A 964 20.69 -23.28 -20.84
C LEU A 964 19.82 -22.62 -21.92
N ASN A 965 20.09 -21.37 -22.29
CA ASN A 965 19.41 -20.67 -23.38
C ASN A 965 19.69 -21.29 -24.76
N ARG A 966 20.89 -21.83 -24.96
CA ARG A 966 21.26 -22.54 -26.20
C ARG A 966 20.63 -23.92 -26.24
N GLU A 967 20.64 -24.65 -25.12
CA GLU A 967 19.92 -25.93 -24.96
C GLU A 967 18.42 -25.74 -25.19
N PHE A 968 17.79 -24.71 -24.61
CA PHE A 968 16.38 -24.37 -24.80
C PHE A 968 16.06 -24.12 -26.28
N VAL A 969 16.83 -23.27 -26.98
CA VAL A 969 16.61 -23.00 -28.40
C VAL A 969 16.85 -24.23 -29.29
N ALA A 970 17.77 -25.12 -28.92
CA ALA A 970 18.02 -26.37 -29.64
C ALA A 970 16.84 -27.35 -29.46
N ILE A 971 16.45 -27.63 -28.22
CA ILE A 971 15.36 -28.57 -27.90
C ILE A 971 14.01 -28.02 -28.40
N ALA A 972 13.71 -26.74 -28.18
CA ALA A 972 12.46 -26.14 -28.63
C ALA A 972 12.31 -26.12 -30.16
N LYS A 973 13.40 -26.11 -30.94
CA LYS A 973 13.34 -26.26 -32.41
C LYS A 973 12.92 -27.66 -32.85
N GLU A 974 13.40 -28.71 -32.18
CA GLU A 974 12.96 -30.09 -32.47
C GLU A 974 11.50 -30.32 -32.03
N LEU A 975 11.05 -29.61 -30.98
CA LEU A 975 9.69 -29.72 -30.45
C LEU A 975 8.66 -28.82 -31.16
N GLN A 976 9.07 -27.69 -31.75
CA GLN A 976 8.17 -26.72 -32.40
C GLN A 976 7.27 -27.29 -33.52
N PRO A 977 7.73 -28.23 -34.37
CA PRO A 977 6.90 -28.89 -35.38
C PRO A 977 5.91 -29.92 -34.81
N LEU A 978 5.96 -30.20 -33.51
CA LEU A 978 5.23 -31.28 -32.86
C LEU A 978 4.17 -30.73 -31.91
N ARG A 979 3.08 -31.48 -31.72
CA ARG A 979 2.11 -31.21 -30.67
C ARG A 979 2.58 -31.87 -29.38
N SER A 980 2.51 -31.16 -28.24
CA SER A 980 2.64 -31.79 -26.92
C SER A 980 1.37 -32.61 -26.65
N LEU A 981 1.53 -33.90 -26.35
CA LEU A 981 0.43 -34.86 -26.24
C LEU A 981 0.05 -35.11 -24.79
N GLY A 982 1.01 -35.52 -23.96
CA GLY A 982 0.83 -35.71 -22.51
C GLY A 982 2.05 -35.23 -21.72
N VAL A 983 1.87 -34.98 -20.42
CA VAL A 983 2.93 -34.50 -19.51
C VAL A 983 2.76 -35.19 -18.17
N TYR A 984 3.60 -36.17 -17.88
CA TYR A 984 3.38 -37.11 -16.77
C TYR A 984 4.51 -37.09 -15.74
N HIS A 985 4.15 -37.06 -14.46
CA HIS A 985 5.10 -37.07 -13.34
C HIS A 985 5.23 -38.49 -12.76
N CYS A 986 6.42 -39.08 -12.89
CA CYS A 986 6.77 -40.39 -12.37
C CYS A 986 7.49 -40.22 -11.01
N GLY A 987 6.77 -40.38 -9.91
CA GLY A 987 7.23 -40.02 -8.58
C GLY A 987 6.24 -39.07 -7.91
N MET A 988 6.70 -37.93 -7.40
CA MET A 988 5.80 -36.96 -6.76
C MET A 988 4.81 -36.35 -7.75
N THR A 989 3.52 -36.36 -7.40
CA THR A 989 2.44 -35.73 -8.16
C THR A 989 1.99 -34.42 -7.47
N PRO A 990 2.55 -33.25 -7.84
CA PRO A 990 2.06 -31.95 -7.38
C PRO A 990 0.65 -31.64 -7.91
N PRO A 991 -0.06 -30.62 -7.38
CA PRO A 991 -1.31 -30.14 -7.95
C PRO A 991 -1.18 -29.83 -9.45
N GLY A 992 -2.10 -30.37 -10.26
CA GLY A 992 -2.06 -30.25 -11.73
C GLY A 992 -1.09 -31.20 -12.46
N ALA A 993 -0.36 -32.07 -11.75
CA ALA A 993 0.37 -33.16 -12.37
C ALA A 993 -0.47 -34.43 -12.52
N GLU A 994 -0.26 -35.15 -13.61
CA GLU A 994 -0.87 -36.45 -13.88
C GLU A 994 0.20 -37.56 -13.76
N PRO A 995 -0.09 -38.72 -13.15
CA PRO A 995 0.79 -39.88 -13.20
C PRO A 995 0.74 -40.54 -14.59
N PRO A 996 1.79 -41.26 -15.02
CA PRO A 996 1.80 -41.93 -16.32
C PRO A 996 0.71 -43.03 -16.42
N PRO A 997 -0.07 -43.10 -17.52
CA PRO A 997 -1.00 -44.20 -17.75
C PRO A 997 -0.26 -45.52 -18.04
N LYS A 998 -0.96 -46.65 -17.84
CA LYS A 998 -0.35 -48.00 -17.89
C LYS A 998 0.18 -48.40 -19.28
N ASP A 999 -0.42 -47.84 -20.32
CA ASP A 999 -0.20 -48.10 -21.74
C ASP A 999 0.71 -47.05 -22.41
N LEU A 1000 1.35 -46.18 -21.62
CA LEU A 1000 2.20 -45.10 -22.13
C LEU A 1000 3.33 -45.64 -23.04
N PRO A 1001 3.43 -45.20 -24.32
CA PRO A 1001 4.40 -45.77 -25.27
C PRO A 1001 5.87 -45.59 -24.89
N PHE A 1002 6.17 -44.54 -24.12
CA PHE A 1002 7.47 -44.33 -23.49
C PHE A 1002 7.30 -44.50 -21.97
N ARG A 1003 8.09 -45.39 -21.36
CA ARG A 1003 8.00 -45.73 -19.94
C ARG A 1003 9.38 -45.85 -19.30
N LEU A 1004 9.42 -45.69 -17.98
CA LEU A 1004 10.63 -45.92 -17.18
C LEU A 1004 10.75 -47.40 -16.78
N ASP A 1005 11.98 -47.91 -16.71
CA ASP A 1005 12.28 -49.26 -16.24
C ASP A 1005 13.44 -49.25 -15.22
N PRO A 1006 13.20 -49.62 -13.94
CA PRO A 1006 11.89 -49.93 -13.36
C PRO A 1006 10.96 -48.71 -13.32
N PRO A 1007 9.63 -48.91 -13.32
CA PRO A 1007 8.67 -47.81 -13.20
C PRO A 1007 8.75 -47.17 -11.81
N ILE A 1008 8.80 -45.84 -11.76
CA ILE A 1008 8.75 -45.07 -10.51
C ILE A 1008 7.29 -44.94 -10.08
N PRO A 1009 6.88 -45.43 -8.89
CA PRO A 1009 5.50 -45.35 -8.44
C PRO A 1009 5.09 -43.90 -8.11
N PRO A 1010 3.80 -43.54 -8.28
CA PRO A 1010 3.31 -42.22 -7.89
C PRO A 1010 3.35 -42.05 -6.37
N MET A 1011 3.70 -40.86 -5.92
CA MET A 1011 3.79 -40.47 -4.51
C MET A 1011 3.09 -39.12 -4.29
N PRO A 1012 2.36 -38.92 -3.18
CA PRO A 1012 1.83 -37.61 -2.85
C PRO A 1012 2.98 -36.66 -2.46
N GLN A 1013 3.02 -35.47 -3.04
CA GLN A 1013 3.86 -34.37 -2.58
C GLN A 1013 3.24 -33.74 -1.32
N LYS A 1014 4.04 -33.35 -0.34
CA LYS A 1014 3.57 -32.46 0.75
C LYS A 1014 3.65 -31.00 0.30
N LYS A 1015 2.73 -30.14 0.78
CA LYS A 1015 2.80 -28.68 0.53
C LYS A 1015 4.17 -28.14 0.97
N LEU A 1016 4.78 -27.31 0.11
CA LEU A 1016 6.14 -26.76 0.23
C LEU A 1016 7.31 -27.76 0.13
N GLU A 1017 7.08 -29.07 -0.06
CA GLU A 1017 8.15 -30.05 -0.29
C GLU A 1017 8.71 -29.94 -1.72
N ARG A 1018 10.04 -30.00 -1.88
CA ARG A 1018 10.68 -30.15 -3.20
C ARG A 1018 10.05 -31.31 -3.98
N VAL A 1019 9.58 -31.06 -5.20
CA VAL A 1019 9.10 -32.10 -6.12
C VAL A 1019 10.27 -33.01 -6.52
N LYS A 1020 10.06 -34.33 -6.53
CA LYS A 1020 11.09 -35.34 -6.84
C LYS A 1020 10.53 -36.45 -7.73
N GLY A 1021 11.36 -36.96 -8.63
CA GLY A 1021 10.98 -37.98 -9.61
C GLY A 1021 11.43 -37.59 -11.01
N ILE A 1022 10.79 -38.18 -12.01
CA ILE A 1022 11.05 -37.94 -13.43
C ILE A 1022 9.80 -37.42 -14.10
N LEU A 1023 9.91 -36.32 -14.83
CA LEU A 1023 8.84 -35.75 -15.66
C LEU A 1023 9.02 -36.21 -17.12
N LEU A 1024 7.94 -36.66 -17.75
CA LEU A 1024 7.88 -37.12 -19.13
C LEU A 1024 6.98 -36.17 -19.95
N GLY A 1025 7.58 -35.22 -20.66
CA GLY A 1025 6.88 -34.39 -21.65
C GLY A 1025 6.85 -35.09 -23.01
N LEU A 1026 5.68 -35.47 -23.50
CA LEU A 1026 5.52 -36.25 -24.73
C LEU A 1026 5.08 -35.39 -25.92
N PHE A 1027 5.67 -35.65 -27.08
CA PHE A 1027 5.47 -34.85 -28.28
C PHE A 1027 5.39 -35.73 -29.54
N GLY A 1028 4.65 -35.28 -30.55
CA GLY A 1028 4.64 -35.93 -31.85
C GLY A 1028 3.67 -35.32 -32.88
N PRO A 1029 3.59 -35.91 -34.07
CA PRO A 1029 2.59 -35.56 -35.08
C PRO A 1029 1.21 -36.12 -34.72
N ALA A 1030 0.17 -35.30 -34.90
CA ALA A 1030 -1.23 -35.62 -34.56
C ALA A 1030 -1.37 -36.08 -33.09
N GLU A 1031 -1.76 -37.34 -32.87
CA GLU A 1031 -1.92 -37.96 -31.53
C GLU A 1031 -0.89 -39.06 -31.25
N LYS A 1032 0.14 -39.22 -32.11
CA LYS A 1032 1.15 -40.29 -31.96
C LYS A 1032 2.43 -39.74 -31.31
N PRO A 1033 2.78 -40.14 -30.08
CA PRO A 1033 4.05 -39.73 -29.49
C PRO A 1033 5.23 -40.36 -30.24
N THR A 1034 6.14 -39.51 -30.70
CA THR A 1034 7.39 -39.90 -31.38
C THR A 1034 8.62 -39.37 -30.66
N HIS A 1035 8.45 -38.38 -29.78
CA HIS A 1035 9.49 -37.75 -28.98
C HIS A 1035 9.05 -37.70 -27.51
N VAL A 1036 10.02 -37.76 -26.59
CA VAL A 1036 9.81 -37.51 -25.16
C VAL A 1036 10.98 -36.70 -24.60
N LEU A 1037 10.68 -35.64 -23.86
CA LEU A 1037 11.64 -34.94 -23.01
C LEU A 1037 11.54 -35.54 -21.60
N VAL A 1038 12.61 -36.24 -21.19
CA VAL A 1038 12.73 -36.83 -19.85
C VAL A 1038 13.47 -35.83 -18.97
N VAL A 1039 12.89 -35.42 -17.83
CA VAL A 1039 13.47 -34.40 -16.95
C VAL A 1039 13.57 -34.92 -15.52
N ASN A 1040 14.74 -34.75 -14.89
CA ASN A 1040 14.96 -35.00 -13.48
C ASN A 1040 14.38 -33.85 -12.65
N MET A 1041 13.35 -34.13 -11.85
CA MET A 1041 12.73 -33.11 -10.98
C MET A 1041 13.53 -32.85 -9.71
N ASP A 1042 14.47 -33.73 -9.34
CA ASP A 1042 15.35 -33.46 -8.20
C ASP A 1042 16.51 -32.54 -8.61
N TYR A 1043 16.40 -31.26 -8.28
CA TYR A 1043 17.48 -30.28 -8.43
C TYR A 1043 18.55 -30.36 -7.32
N GLY A 1044 18.39 -31.26 -6.34
CA GLY A 1044 19.38 -31.54 -5.30
C GLY A 1044 20.37 -32.65 -5.68
N ALA A 1045 19.91 -33.68 -6.40
CA ALA A 1045 20.68 -34.87 -6.78
C ALA A 1045 20.57 -35.21 -8.29
N PRO A 1046 21.63 -35.71 -8.94
CA PRO A 1046 21.53 -36.29 -10.27
C PRO A 1046 20.71 -37.59 -10.23
N ALA A 1047 20.12 -37.97 -11.36
CA ALA A 1047 19.32 -39.19 -11.49
C ALA A 1047 19.81 -40.04 -12.68
N ALA A 1048 19.75 -41.37 -12.53
CA ALA A 1048 19.83 -42.30 -13.64
C ALA A 1048 18.43 -42.82 -13.93
N ALA A 1049 18.02 -42.84 -15.20
CA ALA A 1049 16.71 -43.32 -15.62
C ALA A 1049 16.84 -44.15 -16.91
N THR A 1050 16.37 -45.39 -16.90
CA THR A 1050 16.24 -46.16 -18.15
C THR A 1050 14.88 -45.89 -18.77
N LEU A 1051 14.90 -45.44 -20.02
CA LEU A 1051 13.71 -45.19 -20.84
C LEU A 1051 13.52 -46.36 -21.81
N VAL A 1052 12.32 -46.92 -21.86
CA VAL A 1052 11.89 -47.93 -22.84
C VAL A 1052 10.80 -47.32 -23.72
N GLY A 1053 10.93 -47.45 -25.04
CA GLY A 1053 10.04 -46.85 -26.02
C GLY A 1053 9.49 -47.84 -27.06
N PRO A 1054 8.70 -47.33 -28.04
CA PRO A 1054 7.96 -48.15 -29.00
C PRO A 1054 8.76 -48.53 -30.27
N GLY A 1055 10.04 -48.17 -30.35
CA GLY A 1055 10.95 -48.43 -31.46
C GLY A 1055 12.38 -48.05 -31.10
N ASN A 1056 13.32 -48.06 -32.06
CA ASN A 1056 14.72 -47.67 -31.81
C ASN A 1056 14.80 -46.24 -31.24
N LEU A 1057 15.62 -45.99 -30.22
CA LEU A 1057 15.68 -44.71 -29.52
C LEU A 1057 16.96 -43.93 -29.81
N GLU A 1058 16.82 -42.72 -30.35
CA GLU A 1058 17.89 -41.76 -30.57
C GLU A 1058 17.84 -40.66 -29.50
N VAL A 1059 18.98 -40.19 -29.00
CA VAL A 1059 19.06 -39.13 -27.96
C VAL A 1059 19.67 -37.85 -28.55
N PHE A 1060 19.11 -36.70 -28.21
CA PHE A 1060 19.55 -35.41 -28.72
C PHE A 1060 20.67 -34.81 -27.86
N ASP A 1061 21.86 -34.63 -28.45
CA ASP A 1061 22.90 -33.76 -27.88
C ASP A 1061 22.53 -32.31 -28.19
N ALA A 1062 21.91 -31.63 -27.21
CA ALA A 1062 21.49 -30.24 -27.32
C ALA A 1062 22.67 -29.24 -27.38
N GLY A 1063 23.89 -29.65 -27.01
CA GLY A 1063 25.10 -28.85 -27.15
C GLY A 1063 25.68 -28.88 -28.56
N ARG A 1064 25.45 -29.98 -29.31
CA ARG A 1064 25.84 -30.13 -30.72
C ARG A 1064 24.70 -29.88 -31.71
N GLY A 1065 23.46 -29.97 -31.28
CA GLY A 1065 22.28 -29.97 -32.15
C GLY A 1065 22.15 -31.25 -32.98
N THR A 1066 22.59 -32.40 -32.44
CA THR A 1066 22.68 -33.67 -33.20
C THR A 1066 22.08 -34.84 -32.44
N TRP A 1067 21.37 -35.71 -33.15
CA TRP A 1067 20.86 -36.98 -32.63
C TRP A 1067 21.92 -38.07 -32.64
N SER A 1068 22.03 -38.83 -31.55
CA SER A 1068 22.89 -40.01 -31.44
C SER A 1068 22.26 -41.21 -32.16
N PRO A 1069 23.05 -42.09 -32.80
CA PRO A 1069 22.52 -43.33 -33.40
C PRO A 1069 21.89 -44.24 -32.32
N GLY A 1070 20.63 -44.63 -32.53
CA GLY A 1070 19.92 -45.49 -31.60
C GLY A 1070 20.37 -46.96 -31.67
N SER A 1071 20.54 -47.57 -30.49
CA SER A 1071 21.06 -48.94 -30.30
C SER A 1071 20.02 -49.99 -29.92
N GLY A 1072 18.74 -49.61 -29.82
CA GLY A 1072 17.63 -50.45 -29.40
C GLY A 1072 16.44 -49.64 -28.89
N ASN A 1073 15.38 -50.30 -28.42
CA ASN A 1073 14.20 -49.62 -27.86
C ASN A 1073 14.33 -49.26 -26.36
N ARG A 1074 15.55 -49.33 -25.82
CA ARG A 1074 15.92 -49.07 -24.43
C ARG A 1074 17.13 -48.14 -24.44
N VAL A 1075 17.11 -47.07 -23.64
CA VAL A 1075 18.25 -46.17 -23.47
C VAL A 1075 18.40 -45.76 -22.01
N GLU A 1076 19.65 -45.72 -21.53
CA GLU A 1076 19.99 -45.26 -20.19
C GLU A 1076 20.35 -43.78 -20.23
N LEU A 1077 19.67 -42.97 -19.42
CA LEU A 1077 19.82 -41.52 -19.36
C LEU A 1077 20.48 -41.13 -18.05
N SER A 1078 21.62 -40.44 -18.14
CA SER A 1078 22.28 -39.79 -17.00
C SER A 1078 21.83 -38.34 -16.94
N LEU A 1079 20.93 -38.04 -16.00
CA LEU A 1079 20.27 -36.74 -15.88
C LEU A 1079 20.94 -35.93 -14.77
N SER A 1080 21.41 -34.73 -15.13
CA SER A 1080 21.92 -33.77 -14.15
C SER A 1080 20.80 -33.26 -13.23
N LYS A 1081 21.18 -32.58 -12.15
CA LYS A 1081 20.23 -31.95 -11.21
C LYS A 1081 19.32 -30.98 -11.95
N GLY A 1082 18.00 -31.18 -11.90
CA GLY A 1082 17.05 -30.38 -12.67
C GLY A 1082 17.17 -30.51 -14.21
N GLY A 1083 18.03 -31.40 -14.70
CA GLY A 1083 18.33 -31.53 -16.13
C GLY A 1083 17.44 -32.53 -16.84
N GLY A 1084 17.43 -32.47 -18.17
CA GLY A 1084 16.69 -33.42 -18.99
C GLY A 1084 17.46 -33.93 -20.20
N SER A 1085 16.79 -34.79 -20.97
CA SER A 1085 17.28 -35.33 -22.24
C SER A 1085 16.11 -35.56 -23.18
N LEU A 1086 16.20 -35.03 -24.40
CA LEU A 1086 15.22 -35.26 -25.45
C LEU A 1086 15.55 -36.58 -26.17
N VAL A 1087 14.57 -37.47 -26.29
CA VAL A 1087 14.69 -38.77 -26.95
C VAL A 1087 13.60 -38.89 -28.02
N ARG A 1088 13.89 -39.54 -29.15
CA ARG A 1088 12.90 -39.84 -30.21
C ARG A 1088 12.96 -41.28 -30.70
N VAL A 1089 11.90 -41.69 -31.38
CA VAL A 1089 11.90 -42.92 -32.19
C VAL A 1089 12.69 -42.68 -33.47
N GLY A 1090 13.87 -43.29 -33.57
CA GLY A 1090 14.73 -43.25 -34.73
C GLY A 1090 14.15 -43.94 -35.97
N GLY A 1091 14.62 -43.55 -37.15
CA GLY A 1091 14.20 -44.10 -38.43
C GLY A 1091 13.05 -43.35 -39.13
N GLN A 1092 12.37 -42.40 -38.48
CA GLN A 1092 11.55 -41.44 -39.22
C GLN A 1092 12.43 -40.33 -39.82
N LYS A 1093 12.64 -40.35 -41.14
CA LYS A 1093 13.05 -39.14 -41.86
C LYS A 1093 11.96 -38.09 -41.70
N THR A 1094 12.29 -36.94 -41.14
CA THR A 1094 11.45 -35.74 -41.27
C THR A 1094 11.36 -35.32 -42.73
N LEU A 1095 10.15 -34.92 -43.13
CA LEU A 1095 9.83 -34.29 -44.42
C LEU A 1095 9.79 -32.76 -44.25
#